data_AF-A0A350BMU9-F1
#
_entry.id   AF-A0A350BMU9-F1
#
_cell.length_a   1.000
_cell.length_b   1.000
_cell.length_c   1.000
_cell.angle_alpha   90.00
_cell.angle_beta   90.00
_cell.angle_gamma   90.00
#
_symmetry.space_group_name_H-M   'P 1'
#
loop_
_entity.id
_entity.type
_entity.pdbx_description
1 polymer ?
#
loop_
_entity_poly.entity_id
_entity_poly.type
_entity_poly.pdbx_seq_one_letter_code
_entity_poly.pdbx_strand_id
1 'polypeptide(L)'
;MRVAGTPSYTALSINNINMWIRADGLSNSSPSGDYGIRYPRWSGDFMNSSFGPPAVYMDGLVWGGKAYRDSALTRPAPGQLIRIGGGEFVVGTQAGRVIGFGSVAQAENPQASDVRVVRIRRDYTEQDGTDWGSSAIRWDSMIINEIFLNSVTGTMFFSVFQQYEKDWKEWPVNKGAPFIDRNANGVFDPPPPFGMAFTAESLITGNFDEPGVAGADLSKPADQVIWTVSNDLDTTLVRSFANSEPLGLEIQRTIWGYKSRTERLLENVYFVRYRIINKGGVDTSEALGTQPGSLWIDSLYIGQWSDSDVGAPGNDVAGFDTLLSLGFTYNGEKTDDQFTHGFAPTAVGYDILAGPALLSPGESGIVGFRRQQNVRNTPASAFISWGPSDPLQSPEGAYETNAGMWWKALRGFLMYGDINSPDVRHPNGPFMFTGDPTTLTGWVDGLGTPNSWFPGDKNTLASVGPLQLAPGDTVELYVGVVIGQGADRMSSLAVMKANDRQMQSFFDRELQPAAPPSSPVVTTSALDREIILEWGLEHAAIERTETSIKGGVYAFEGYTVYQLPSVTAHLSEATRVATFDKPNGIRYVKGDVYDYTSGFYVSTLLQTGSDGGIRRSLRIDRDMIAQIQTGEPTPLYNGKEYYFAVTAYNVNTVIGQVPASMESTPVVVRVKPRIPFGQQVTTKYGDTLAVDHVAGLGKGSVAPIVVDPLLGTGDSYRLTFQPSAVDSLTLTIENFTRNAIIVSGLKMKDLQEVSMGVPGGIHIGLSVGTFSEADTFEYNIPAPSANRALENESVKRIGVFPNPYKAEISGWTMYGGRQRQYVTFNNLPQRAVIRIFNLAGHLVRMFRKDDASQFFEWDLLNEDGWLVASGIYICHIDLPDLGSQKVLKLAIISAQ
;
A
#
# COMPACT_ATOMS: atom_id res chain seq x y z
N MET A 1 -25.85 33.40 -5.55
CA MET A 1 -25.58 34.12 -4.28
C MET A 1 -24.21 33.70 -3.75
N ARG A 2 -23.39 34.61 -3.22
CA ARG A 2 -22.13 34.25 -2.54
C ARG A 2 -22.45 33.55 -1.22
N VAL A 3 -21.88 32.37 -0.97
CA VAL A 3 -22.00 31.64 0.31
C VAL A 3 -21.38 32.48 1.43
N ALA A 4 -22.06 32.61 2.58
CA ALA A 4 -21.53 33.34 3.75
C ALA A 4 -21.07 32.44 4.90
N GLY A 5 -21.38 31.13 4.87
CA GLY A 5 -20.73 30.16 5.75
C GLY A 5 -19.23 30.09 5.46
N THR A 6 -18.41 30.11 6.50
CA THR A 6 -16.94 30.15 6.37
C THR A 6 -16.29 28.85 6.88
N PRO A 7 -15.45 28.19 6.05
CA PRO A 7 -14.99 28.61 4.73
C PRO A 7 -15.95 28.15 3.61
N SER A 8 -16.12 28.98 2.58
CA SER A 8 -16.93 28.63 1.39
C SER A 8 -16.18 27.80 0.36
N TYR A 9 -14.86 27.64 0.54
CA TYR A 9 -13.96 26.87 -0.30
C TYR A 9 -12.85 26.24 0.54
N THR A 10 -12.22 25.21 -0.01
CA THR A 10 -11.02 24.61 0.59
C THR A 10 -10.24 23.84 -0.48
N ALA A 11 -9.14 23.22 -0.09
CA ALA A 11 -8.31 22.42 -0.97
C ALA A 11 -7.91 21.08 -0.34
N LEU A 12 -7.79 20.05 -1.19
CA LEU A 12 -7.09 18.80 -0.87
C LEU A 12 -5.60 18.98 -1.19
N SER A 13 -4.77 18.55 -0.25
CA SER A 13 -3.36 18.91 -0.16
C SER A 13 -2.59 17.87 0.68
N ILE A 14 -3.04 16.62 0.69
CA ILE A 14 -2.40 15.56 1.49
C ILE A 14 -1.27 14.84 0.77
N ASN A 15 -1.31 14.83 -0.57
CA ASN A 15 -0.38 14.09 -1.42
C ASN A 15 0.27 15.01 -2.47
N ASN A 16 0.69 14.49 -3.63
CA ASN A 16 1.34 15.29 -4.67
C ASN A 16 0.34 16.11 -5.50
N ILE A 17 -0.95 16.05 -5.19
CA ILE A 17 -2.02 16.78 -5.88
C ILE A 17 -2.49 17.93 -4.99
N ASN A 18 -2.71 19.08 -5.62
CA ASN A 18 -3.55 20.15 -5.06
C ASN A 18 -4.81 20.24 -5.90
N MET A 19 -5.99 20.21 -5.27
CA MET A 19 -7.28 20.41 -5.93
C MET A 19 -8.21 21.27 -5.07
N TRP A 20 -9.04 22.10 -5.70
CA TRP A 20 -9.94 23.04 -5.02
C TRP A 20 -11.40 22.58 -5.06
N ILE A 21 -12.17 22.94 -4.04
CA ILE A 21 -13.61 22.67 -3.99
C ILE A 21 -14.35 23.78 -3.24
N ARG A 22 -15.53 24.16 -3.74
CA ARG A 22 -16.45 25.12 -3.12
C ARG A 22 -17.73 24.48 -2.60
N ALA A 23 -18.37 25.17 -1.67
CA ALA A 23 -19.59 24.73 -1.02
C ALA A 23 -20.79 24.63 -1.97
N ASP A 24 -20.79 25.41 -3.04
CA ASP A 24 -21.85 25.42 -4.06
C ASP A 24 -21.67 24.31 -5.12
N GLY A 25 -20.63 23.50 -5.03
CA GLY A 25 -20.35 22.42 -5.98
C GLY A 25 -19.35 22.80 -7.08
N LEU A 26 -18.96 24.07 -7.18
CA LEU A 26 -17.90 24.48 -8.09
C LEU A 26 -16.59 23.82 -7.68
N SER A 27 -15.94 23.15 -8.62
CA SER A 27 -14.81 22.30 -8.35
C SER A 27 -13.65 22.70 -9.24
N ASN A 28 -12.44 22.52 -8.70
CA ASN A 28 -11.21 22.81 -9.42
C ASN A 28 -11.22 24.21 -10.03
N SER A 29 -11.49 25.22 -9.21
CA SER A 29 -11.26 26.61 -9.55
C SER A 29 -10.82 27.32 -8.28
N SER A 30 -9.65 27.95 -8.33
CA SER A 30 -9.11 28.61 -7.15
C SER A 30 -9.92 29.88 -6.82
N PRO A 31 -9.89 30.39 -5.57
CA PRO A 31 -10.57 31.64 -5.21
C PRO A 31 -10.12 32.85 -6.04
N SER A 32 -8.87 32.86 -6.51
CA SER A 32 -8.32 33.90 -7.40
C SER A 32 -8.65 33.68 -8.89
N GLY A 33 -9.29 32.57 -9.26
CA GLY A 33 -9.74 32.28 -10.63
C GLY A 33 -8.73 31.50 -11.49
N ASP A 34 -7.73 30.86 -10.87
CA ASP A 34 -6.70 30.08 -11.55
C ASP A 34 -7.09 28.59 -11.69
N TYR A 35 -6.21 27.82 -12.38
CA TYR A 35 -6.26 26.37 -12.56
C TYR A 35 -6.55 25.58 -11.27
N GLY A 36 -7.48 24.64 -11.39
CA GLY A 36 -8.04 23.88 -10.30
C GLY A 36 -7.23 22.71 -9.77
N ILE A 37 -6.62 21.91 -10.65
CA ILE A 37 -5.72 20.82 -10.26
C ILE A 37 -4.29 21.15 -10.69
N ARG A 38 -3.35 20.99 -9.76
CA ARG A 38 -1.92 21.20 -10.01
C ARG A 38 -1.08 20.03 -9.56
N TYR A 39 -0.07 19.68 -10.37
CA TYR A 39 0.80 18.53 -10.15
C TYR A 39 2.18 18.69 -10.84
N PRO A 40 3.29 18.31 -10.20
CA PRO A 40 3.40 17.97 -8.78
C PRO A 40 3.11 19.20 -7.92
N ARG A 41 2.34 19.06 -6.85
CA ARG A 41 2.00 20.16 -5.93
C ARG A 41 3.23 20.95 -5.46
N TRP A 42 4.37 20.26 -5.35
CA TRP A 42 5.62 20.77 -4.82
C TRP A 42 6.58 21.35 -5.88
N SER A 43 6.22 21.38 -7.16
CA SER A 43 7.15 21.77 -8.24
C SER A 43 7.11 23.27 -8.59
N GLY A 44 6.46 24.11 -7.77
CA GLY A 44 6.52 25.56 -7.93
C GLY A 44 7.97 26.06 -7.79
N ASP A 45 8.35 27.05 -8.59
CA ASP A 45 9.69 27.64 -8.54
C ASP A 45 9.96 28.16 -7.12
N PHE A 46 11.14 27.84 -6.59
CA PHE A 46 11.63 28.24 -5.27
C PHE A 46 11.67 29.78 -5.08
N MET A 47 11.32 30.56 -6.11
CA MET A 47 11.26 32.01 -6.10
C MET A 47 10.12 32.65 -6.93
N ASN A 48 9.29 31.94 -7.71
CA ASN A 48 8.40 32.65 -8.66
C ASN A 48 7.05 32.03 -9.12
N SER A 49 6.68 30.81 -8.70
CA SER A 49 5.30 30.31 -8.87
C SER A 49 4.81 29.62 -7.60
N SER A 50 3.69 30.08 -7.03
CA SER A 50 3.15 29.55 -5.78
C SER A 50 2.66 28.10 -5.89
N PHE A 51 2.63 27.51 -7.10
CA PHE A 51 2.08 26.18 -7.37
C PHE A 51 2.75 25.48 -8.57
N GLY A 52 2.64 24.15 -8.63
CA GLY A 52 3.09 23.33 -9.78
C GLY A 52 2.29 23.57 -11.07
N PRO A 53 2.70 22.93 -12.20
CA PRO A 53 2.02 23.11 -13.48
C PRO A 53 0.56 22.63 -13.41
N PRO A 54 -0.32 23.25 -14.20
CA PRO A 54 -1.72 22.86 -14.27
C PRO A 54 -1.87 21.47 -14.88
N ALA A 55 -2.88 20.74 -14.42
CA ALA A 55 -3.30 19.47 -15.00
C ALA A 55 -4.78 19.50 -15.42
N VAL A 56 -5.61 20.27 -14.71
CA VAL A 56 -7.02 20.49 -15.01
C VAL A 56 -7.34 21.93 -14.69
N TYR A 57 -7.95 22.64 -15.64
CA TYR A 57 -8.42 23.99 -15.40
C TYR A 57 -9.62 23.94 -14.47
N MET A 58 -10.63 23.13 -14.80
CA MET A 58 -11.86 23.00 -14.04
C MET A 58 -12.57 21.65 -14.26
N ASP A 59 -13.35 21.20 -13.29
CA ASP A 59 -14.15 19.98 -13.42
C ASP A 59 -15.51 20.10 -12.71
N GLY A 60 -16.39 19.13 -12.94
CA GLY A 60 -17.74 19.20 -12.44
C GLY A 60 -18.55 17.93 -12.65
N LEU A 61 -19.75 17.94 -12.07
CA LEU A 61 -20.74 16.89 -12.26
C LEU A 61 -21.92 17.49 -13.02
N VAL A 62 -22.29 16.86 -14.13
CA VAL A 62 -23.46 17.23 -14.95
C VAL A 62 -24.45 16.07 -14.92
N TRP A 63 -25.74 16.35 -14.91
CA TRP A 63 -26.76 15.30 -14.96
C TRP A 63 -27.95 15.71 -15.81
N GLY A 64 -28.66 14.71 -16.31
CA GLY A 64 -29.82 14.91 -17.15
C GLY A 64 -30.78 13.74 -17.05
N GLY A 65 -32.07 14.03 -16.99
CA GLY A 65 -33.10 13.01 -16.87
C GLY A 65 -34.47 13.50 -17.33
N LYS A 66 -35.39 12.56 -17.51
CA LYS A 66 -36.79 12.83 -17.82
C LYS A 66 -37.59 12.91 -16.52
N ALA A 67 -38.26 14.02 -16.27
CA ALA A 67 -39.03 14.26 -15.07
C ALA A 67 -40.53 13.98 -15.27
N TYR A 68 -41.12 13.26 -14.32
CA TYR A 68 -42.54 12.88 -14.29
C TYR A 68 -43.16 13.19 -12.93
N ARG A 69 -44.47 13.44 -12.92
CA ARG A 69 -45.25 13.77 -11.70
C ARG A 69 -45.90 12.56 -11.04
N ASP A 70 -45.69 11.37 -11.59
CA ASP A 70 -46.26 10.12 -11.10
C ASP A 70 -45.26 8.97 -11.25
N SER A 71 -45.38 7.99 -10.36
CA SER A 71 -44.54 6.80 -10.36
C SER A 71 -44.74 5.88 -11.56
N ALA A 72 -45.84 6.01 -12.30
CA ALA A 72 -46.08 5.26 -13.52
C ALA A 72 -45.42 5.90 -14.75
N LEU A 73 -44.75 7.05 -14.58
CA LEU A 73 -44.04 7.79 -15.64
C LEU A 73 -44.97 8.18 -16.81
N THR A 74 -46.22 8.52 -16.51
CA THR A 74 -47.25 8.82 -17.53
C THR A 74 -47.55 10.31 -17.68
N ARG A 75 -47.21 11.12 -16.68
CA ARG A 75 -47.49 12.56 -16.64
C ARG A 75 -46.16 13.32 -16.60
N PRO A 76 -45.66 13.79 -17.75
CA PRO A 76 -44.49 14.64 -17.82
C PRO A 76 -44.55 15.82 -16.84
N ALA A 77 -43.38 16.20 -16.34
CA ALA A 77 -43.22 17.47 -15.64
C ALA A 77 -43.58 18.63 -16.59
N PRO A 78 -44.25 19.68 -16.07
CA PRO A 78 -44.66 20.81 -16.89
C PRO A 78 -43.45 21.63 -17.37
N GLY A 79 -43.62 22.28 -18.52
CA GLY A 79 -42.61 23.09 -19.20
C GLY A 79 -41.54 22.26 -19.91
N GLN A 80 -40.79 21.45 -19.15
CA GLN A 80 -39.64 20.70 -19.64
C GLN A 80 -39.69 19.26 -19.13
N LEU A 81 -39.82 18.30 -20.06
CA LEU A 81 -39.73 16.86 -19.76
C LEU A 81 -38.29 16.48 -19.44
N ILE A 82 -37.35 16.88 -20.30
CA ILE A 82 -35.92 16.66 -20.09
C ILE A 82 -35.39 17.82 -19.28
N ARG A 83 -34.70 17.52 -18.19
CA ARG A 83 -34.12 18.53 -17.32
C ARG A 83 -32.65 18.25 -17.11
N ILE A 84 -31.84 19.31 -17.14
CA ILE A 84 -30.38 19.27 -17.03
C ILE A 84 -29.97 20.11 -15.83
N GLY A 85 -29.08 19.57 -15.00
CA GLY A 85 -28.47 20.28 -13.88
C GLY A 85 -27.01 19.90 -13.73
N GLY A 86 -26.36 20.48 -12.71
CA GLY A 86 -24.94 20.30 -12.47
C GLY A 86 -24.14 21.56 -12.69
N GLY A 87 -22.90 21.42 -13.14
CA GLY A 87 -22.07 22.58 -13.43
C GLY A 87 -20.77 22.26 -14.17
N GLU A 88 -20.32 23.29 -14.88
CA GLU A 88 -19.01 23.45 -15.51
C GLU A 88 -18.38 24.76 -14.96
N PHE A 89 -17.83 25.62 -15.82
CA PHE A 89 -17.56 27.05 -15.58
C PHE A 89 -18.63 27.79 -14.78
N VAL A 90 -19.91 27.46 -15.02
CA VAL A 90 -21.07 27.96 -14.27
C VAL A 90 -21.73 26.78 -13.57
N VAL A 91 -22.08 26.95 -12.29
CA VAL A 91 -22.81 25.95 -11.51
C VAL A 91 -24.29 26.29 -11.40
N GLY A 92 -25.12 25.29 -11.70
CA GLY A 92 -26.56 25.31 -11.48
C GLY A 92 -26.97 24.96 -10.04
N THR A 93 -26.01 24.71 -9.15
CA THR A 93 -26.25 24.33 -7.76
C THR A 93 -26.00 25.47 -6.76
N GLN A 94 -26.69 25.42 -5.63
CA GLN A 94 -26.40 26.24 -4.45
C GLN A 94 -25.90 25.39 -3.28
N ALA A 95 -25.14 26.01 -2.38
CA ALA A 95 -24.65 25.35 -1.17
C ALA A 95 -25.78 25.00 -0.20
N GLY A 96 -25.63 23.88 0.51
CA GLY A 96 -26.58 23.39 1.51
C GLY A 96 -27.38 22.18 1.02
N ARG A 97 -27.92 21.44 1.98
CA ARG A 97 -28.79 20.28 1.71
C ARG A 97 -30.22 20.70 1.35
N VAL A 98 -31.06 19.73 1.04
CA VAL A 98 -32.51 19.90 0.94
C VAL A 98 -33.19 19.29 2.17
N ILE A 99 -33.96 20.11 2.87
CA ILE A 99 -34.77 19.71 4.04
C ILE A 99 -36.12 19.20 3.52
N GLY A 100 -36.53 17.99 3.92
CA GLY A 100 -37.79 17.37 3.44
C GLY A 100 -37.67 16.71 2.07
N PHE A 101 -38.82 16.35 1.47
CA PHE A 101 -38.93 15.72 0.15
C PHE A 101 -40.20 16.20 -0.57
N GLY A 102 -40.20 16.14 -1.90
CA GLY A 102 -41.39 16.42 -2.72
C GLY A 102 -41.89 17.85 -2.54
N SER A 103 -43.19 18.02 -2.29
CA SER A 103 -43.81 19.35 -2.15
C SER A 103 -43.41 20.12 -0.88
N VAL A 104 -42.79 19.45 0.09
CA VAL A 104 -42.27 20.10 1.31
C VAL A 104 -40.76 20.29 1.29
N ALA A 105 -40.10 19.95 0.17
CA ALA A 105 -38.66 20.13 0.02
C ALA A 105 -38.30 21.62 0.06
N GLN A 106 -37.32 21.97 0.89
CA GLN A 106 -36.80 23.33 1.01
C GLN A 106 -35.28 23.31 1.00
N ALA A 107 -34.69 24.16 0.17
CA ALA A 107 -33.25 24.33 0.18
C ALA A 107 -32.80 24.97 1.51
N GLU A 108 -31.77 24.41 2.13
CA GLU A 108 -31.15 25.00 3.31
C GLU A 108 -30.63 26.41 2.98
N ASN A 109 -30.71 27.34 3.93
CA ASN A 109 -30.26 28.72 3.72
C ASN A 109 -28.75 28.76 3.43
N PRO A 110 -28.30 29.16 2.21
CA PRO A 110 -26.87 29.18 1.87
C PRO A 110 -26.03 30.17 2.68
N GLN A 111 -26.68 31.03 3.47
CA GLN A 111 -26.05 32.00 4.37
C GLN A 111 -25.92 31.49 5.81
N ALA A 112 -26.44 30.30 6.12
CA ALA A 112 -26.30 29.71 7.45
C ALA A 112 -24.82 29.36 7.73
N SER A 113 -24.38 29.55 8.98
CA SER A 113 -22.97 29.40 9.37
C SER A 113 -22.45 27.96 9.24
N ASP A 114 -23.34 26.99 9.23
CA ASP A 114 -23.09 25.55 9.08
C ASP A 114 -23.33 25.05 7.64
N VAL A 115 -23.54 25.96 6.68
CA VAL A 115 -23.54 25.69 5.23
C VAL A 115 -22.20 26.14 4.65
N ARG A 116 -21.24 25.22 4.71
CA ARG A 116 -19.82 25.47 4.38
C ARG A 116 -19.15 24.18 3.93
N VAL A 117 -17.97 24.30 3.33
CA VAL A 117 -17.10 23.14 3.14
C VAL A 117 -16.41 22.83 4.47
N VAL A 118 -16.30 21.55 4.80
CA VAL A 118 -15.53 21.08 5.96
C VAL A 118 -14.40 20.18 5.49
N ARG A 119 -13.24 20.25 6.16
CA ARG A 119 -12.11 19.37 5.88
C ARG A 119 -11.40 18.95 7.15
N ILE A 120 -10.92 17.72 7.17
CA ILE A 120 -10.12 17.16 8.24
C ILE A 120 -8.83 16.58 7.66
N ARG A 121 -7.79 16.56 8.47
CA ARG A 121 -6.57 15.81 8.20
C ARG A 121 -6.00 15.25 9.51
N ARG A 122 -5.39 14.07 9.48
CA ARG A 122 -4.91 13.38 10.69
C ARG A 122 -3.62 13.96 11.26
N ASP A 123 -2.81 14.63 10.45
CA ASP A 123 -1.49 15.16 10.81
C ASP A 123 -1.49 16.68 11.11
N TYR A 124 -2.65 17.31 11.29
CA TYR A 124 -2.73 18.77 11.50
C TYR A 124 -2.06 19.24 12.80
N THR A 125 -1.94 18.35 13.80
CA THR A 125 -1.31 18.62 15.10
C THR A 125 0.12 18.07 15.23
N GLU A 126 0.63 17.32 14.24
CA GLU A 126 1.98 16.74 14.30
C GLU A 126 3.05 17.85 14.31
N GLN A 127 4.12 17.72 15.09
CA GLN A 127 5.24 18.69 15.06
C GLN A 127 6.38 18.16 14.18
N ASP A 128 6.97 19.05 13.39
CA ASP A 128 8.16 18.81 12.58
C ASP A 128 9.30 19.69 13.12
N GLY A 129 10.21 19.10 13.91
CA GLY A 129 11.39 19.79 14.41
C GLY A 129 11.13 20.88 15.46
N THR A 130 12.00 21.90 15.49
CA THR A 130 12.01 22.95 16.54
C THR A 130 11.26 24.23 16.17
N ASP A 131 10.69 24.33 14.97
CA ASP A 131 9.90 25.49 14.56
C ASP A 131 8.41 25.24 14.84
N TRP A 132 7.72 26.23 15.40
CA TRP A 132 6.29 26.16 15.71
C TRP A 132 5.46 26.17 14.42
N GLY A 133 5.33 25.00 13.81
CA GLY A 133 4.41 24.71 12.73
C GLY A 133 4.77 23.40 12.07
N SER A 134 3.84 22.44 12.07
CA SER A 134 3.95 21.29 11.19
C SER A 134 4.19 21.80 9.77
N SER A 135 5.17 21.24 9.05
CA SER A 135 5.41 21.61 7.65
C SER A 135 4.11 21.53 6.85
N ALA A 136 3.27 20.54 7.15
CA ALA A 136 1.92 20.33 6.64
C ALA A 136 0.99 21.56 6.69
N ILE A 137 0.76 22.17 7.87
CA ILE A 137 -0.18 23.30 7.99
C ILE A 137 0.39 24.58 7.38
N ARG A 138 1.71 24.75 7.42
CA ARG A 138 2.36 25.86 6.73
C ARG A 138 2.14 25.79 5.22
N TRP A 139 2.22 24.60 4.63
CA TRP A 139 1.88 24.38 3.22
C TRP A 139 0.40 24.60 2.91
N ASP A 140 -0.51 24.11 3.75
CA ASP A 140 -1.95 24.40 3.56
C ASP A 140 -2.24 25.90 3.67
N SER A 141 -1.50 26.61 4.52
CA SER A 141 -1.62 28.07 4.65
C SER A 141 -1.14 28.78 3.40
N MET A 142 -0.06 28.31 2.77
CA MET A 142 0.39 28.79 1.47
C MET A 142 -0.71 28.62 0.41
N ILE A 143 -1.30 27.42 0.32
CA ILE A 143 -2.33 27.08 -0.66
C ILE A 143 -3.58 27.91 -0.46
N ILE A 144 -4.15 27.92 0.75
CA ILE A 144 -5.42 28.58 1.06
C ILE A 144 -5.35 30.10 0.89
N ASN A 145 -4.18 30.70 1.10
CA ASN A 145 -3.98 32.14 0.93
C ASN A 145 -3.43 32.51 -0.46
N GLU A 146 -3.12 31.54 -1.31
CA GLU A 146 -2.56 31.74 -2.66
C GLU A 146 -1.30 32.63 -2.68
N ILE A 147 -0.40 32.38 -1.73
CA ILE A 147 0.86 33.13 -1.53
C ILE A 147 2.08 32.20 -1.64
N PHE A 148 3.29 32.76 -1.63
CA PHE A 148 4.52 31.98 -1.52
C PHE A 148 4.72 31.40 -0.11
N LEU A 149 5.37 30.22 -0.02
CA LEU A 149 5.61 29.56 1.26
C LEU A 149 6.38 30.45 2.26
N ASN A 150 7.36 31.21 1.77
CA ASN A 150 8.14 32.14 2.59
C ASN A 150 7.34 33.36 3.08
N SER A 151 6.16 33.59 2.50
CA SER A 151 5.25 34.70 2.84
C SER A 151 4.16 34.29 3.84
N VAL A 152 4.10 33.01 4.22
CA VAL A 152 3.16 32.51 5.22
C VAL A 152 3.46 33.13 6.59
N THR A 153 2.49 33.91 7.10
CA THR A 153 2.57 34.53 8.42
C THR A 153 2.04 33.61 9.52
N GLY A 154 2.40 33.88 10.78
CA GLY A 154 1.84 33.16 11.94
C GLY A 154 0.32 33.25 12.01
N THR A 155 -0.27 34.40 11.68
CA THR A 155 -1.74 34.57 11.65
C THR A 155 -2.41 33.66 10.64
N MET A 156 -1.85 33.55 9.43
CA MET A 156 -2.37 32.64 8.38
C MET A 156 -2.29 31.18 8.83
N PHE A 157 -1.15 30.80 9.42
CA PHE A 157 -0.96 29.48 10.01
C PHE A 157 -2.02 29.18 11.08
N PHE A 158 -2.18 30.06 12.06
CA PHE A 158 -3.15 29.87 13.15
C PHE A 158 -4.59 29.82 12.63
N SER A 159 -4.93 30.61 11.61
CA SER A 159 -6.26 30.57 10.99
C SER A 159 -6.56 29.21 10.36
N VAL A 160 -5.60 28.62 9.63
CA VAL A 160 -5.78 27.29 9.02
C VAL A 160 -5.81 26.20 10.09
N PHE A 161 -4.96 26.29 11.11
CA PHE A 161 -4.95 25.36 12.23
C PHE A 161 -6.30 25.34 12.97
N GLN A 162 -6.82 26.52 13.36
CA GLN A 162 -8.12 26.65 14.02
C GLN A 162 -9.27 26.20 13.14
N GLN A 163 -9.16 26.35 11.82
CA GLN A 163 -10.16 25.85 10.89
C GLN A 163 -10.23 24.32 10.92
N TYR A 164 -9.09 23.62 11.00
CA TYR A 164 -9.09 22.17 11.19
C TYR A 164 -9.70 21.77 12.53
N GLU A 165 -9.35 22.43 13.64
CA GLU A 165 -9.96 22.17 14.96
C GLU A 165 -11.49 22.32 14.92
N LYS A 166 -11.96 23.38 14.26
CA LYS A 166 -13.39 23.64 14.07
C LYS A 166 -14.06 22.53 13.25
N ASP A 167 -13.44 22.10 12.16
CA ASP A 167 -14.00 21.09 11.25
C ASP A 167 -14.08 19.71 11.87
N TRP A 168 -13.08 19.32 12.67
CA TRP A 168 -13.12 18.10 13.47
C TRP A 168 -14.27 18.12 14.48
N LYS A 169 -14.49 19.26 15.15
CA LYS A 169 -15.54 19.40 16.17
C LYS A 169 -16.96 19.49 15.59
N GLU A 170 -17.10 20.18 14.46
CA GLU A 170 -18.39 20.50 13.84
C GLU A 170 -18.68 19.62 12.61
N TRP A 171 -18.09 18.42 12.54
CA TRP A 171 -18.28 17.51 11.41
C TRP A 171 -19.77 17.17 11.22
N PRO A 172 -20.38 17.47 10.04
CA PRO A 172 -21.84 17.51 9.89
C PRO A 172 -22.44 16.14 9.56
N VAL A 173 -22.27 15.15 10.45
CA VAL A 173 -22.83 13.79 10.28
C VAL A 173 -24.35 13.81 10.14
N ASN A 174 -25.03 14.71 10.85
CA ASN A 174 -26.47 14.95 10.75
C ASN A 174 -26.94 15.47 9.38
N LYS A 175 -26.01 15.92 8.53
CA LYS A 175 -26.27 16.31 7.13
C LYS A 175 -25.80 15.25 6.12
N GLY A 176 -25.24 14.13 6.58
CA GLY A 176 -24.80 13.02 5.72
C GLY A 176 -23.28 12.90 5.54
N ALA A 177 -22.48 13.68 6.25
CA ALA A 177 -21.03 13.50 6.23
C ALA A 177 -20.63 12.13 6.81
N PRO A 178 -19.71 11.39 6.15
CA PRO A 178 -19.30 10.07 6.59
C PRO A 178 -18.46 10.15 7.86
N PHE A 179 -18.52 9.10 8.68
CA PHE A 179 -17.67 8.92 9.84
C PHE A 179 -17.32 7.45 9.98
N ILE A 180 -16.25 7.21 10.73
CA ILE A 180 -15.76 5.88 11.09
C ILE A 180 -16.34 5.55 12.46
N ASP A 181 -17.32 4.66 12.47
CA ASP A 181 -17.91 4.09 13.67
C ASP A 181 -17.03 2.94 14.18
N ARG A 182 -16.16 3.23 15.16
CA ARG A 182 -15.24 2.22 15.70
C ARG A 182 -15.86 1.43 16.85
N ASN A 183 -16.78 2.04 17.57
CA ASN A 183 -17.45 1.38 18.69
C ASN A 183 -18.65 0.51 18.25
N ALA A 184 -19.01 0.58 16.96
CA ALA A 184 -20.05 -0.19 16.28
C ALA A 184 -21.46 0.03 16.87
N ASN A 185 -21.75 1.24 17.34
CA ASN A 185 -23.06 1.58 17.91
C ASN A 185 -24.02 2.27 16.91
N GLY A 186 -23.56 2.56 15.70
CA GLY A 186 -24.35 3.15 14.62
C GLY A 186 -24.59 4.66 14.74
N VAL A 187 -24.00 5.34 15.72
CA VAL A 187 -24.10 6.79 15.93
C VAL A 187 -22.71 7.40 16.05
N PHE A 188 -22.54 8.65 15.65
CA PHE A 188 -21.25 9.32 15.79
C PHE A 188 -21.09 9.86 17.21
N ASP A 189 -20.10 9.32 17.94
CA ASP A 189 -19.68 9.81 19.25
C ASP A 189 -18.41 10.69 19.11
N PRO A 190 -18.52 12.02 19.24
CA PRO A 190 -17.37 12.90 19.05
C PRO A 190 -16.20 12.54 19.98
N PRO A 191 -14.98 12.39 19.44
CA PRO A 191 -13.82 12.05 20.26
C PRO A 191 -13.41 13.22 21.17
N PRO A 192 -12.58 12.95 22.20
CA PRO A 192 -11.90 13.99 22.94
C PRO A 192 -11.13 14.97 22.02
N PRO A 193 -11.01 16.25 22.39
CA PRO A 193 -10.23 17.21 21.61
C PRO A 193 -8.76 16.78 21.56
N PHE A 194 -8.12 16.97 20.41
CA PHE A 194 -6.71 16.66 20.23
C PHE A 194 -5.81 17.55 21.11
N GLY A 195 -4.66 17.00 21.48
CA GLY A 195 -3.63 17.68 22.26
C GLY A 195 -2.37 16.82 22.35
N MET A 196 -1.37 17.25 23.15
CA MET A 196 -0.10 16.51 23.25
C MET A 196 -0.28 15.05 23.72
N ALA A 197 -1.33 14.75 24.49
CA ALA A 197 -1.61 13.43 25.02
C ALA A 197 -2.67 12.63 24.24
N PHE A 198 -3.39 13.27 23.31
CA PHE A 198 -4.45 12.65 22.52
C PHE A 198 -4.25 13.01 21.05
N THR A 199 -3.82 12.05 20.25
CA THR A 199 -3.48 12.22 18.83
C THR A 199 -4.41 11.41 17.94
N ALA A 200 -4.27 11.54 16.62
CA ALA A 200 -5.02 10.72 15.67
C ALA A 200 -4.79 9.20 15.84
N GLU A 201 -3.69 8.77 16.46
CA GLU A 201 -3.44 7.36 16.79
C GLU A 201 -4.18 6.92 18.07
N SER A 202 -4.47 7.86 18.98
CA SER A 202 -5.30 7.61 20.16
C SER A 202 -6.74 7.22 19.76
N LEU A 203 -7.24 7.68 18.61
CA LEU A 203 -8.55 7.29 18.09
C LEU A 203 -8.63 5.79 17.81
N ILE A 204 -7.59 5.23 17.18
CA ILE A 204 -7.51 3.81 16.82
C ILE A 204 -7.34 2.96 18.09
N THR A 205 -6.35 3.30 18.92
CA THR A 205 -6.02 2.52 20.13
C THR A 205 -7.10 2.61 21.21
N GLY A 206 -7.83 3.72 21.28
CA GLY A 206 -8.92 3.95 22.22
C GLY A 206 -10.31 3.59 21.68
N ASN A 207 -10.41 3.11 20.43
CA ASN A 207 -11.67 2.75 19.78
C ASN A 207 -12.70 3.90 19.73
N PHE A 208 -12.23 5.13 19.47
CA PHE A 208 -13.06 6.31 19.32
C PHE A 208 -13.49 6.49 17.86
N ASP A 209 -14.69 7.06 17.68
CA ASP A 209 -15.16 7.43 16.36
C ASP A 209 -14.34 8.59 15.78
N GLU A 210 -14.33 8.67 14.46
CA GLU A 210 -13.53 9.63 13.72
C GLU A 210 -14.35 10.16 12.54
N PRO A 211 -14.51 11.49 12.41
CA PRO A 211 -14.86 12.10 11.13
C PRO A 211 -14.00 11.52 10.00
N GLY A 212 -14.59 11.17 8.86
CA GLY A 212 -13.83 10.74 7.69
C GLY A 212 -14.27 9.42 7.08
N VAL A 213 -13.34 8.78 6.37
CA VAL A 213 -13.57 7.60 5.55
C VAL A 213 -12.53 6.55 5.91
N ALA A 214 -12.99 5.31 6.12
CA ALA A 214 -12.15 4.13 6.17
C ALA A 214 -12.80 3.00 5.38
N GLY A 215 -11.95 2.07 4.97
CA GLY A 215 -12.35 0.82 4.38
C GLY A 215 -12.90 -0.19 5.39
N ALA A 216 -12.80 -1.47 5.05
CA ALA A 216 -13.10 -2.53 6.01
C ALA A 216 -12.10 -2.62 7.19
N ASP A 217 -10.87 -2.13 7.02
CA ASP A 217 -9.92 -1.96 8.13
C ASP A 217 -10.02 -0.53 8.68
N LEU A 218 -10.72 -0.37 9.82
CA LEU A 218 -10.95 0.92 10.47
C LEU A 218 -9.67 1.53 11.09
N SER A 219 -8.56 0.77 11.14
CA SER A 219 -7.24 1.27 11.56
C SER A 219 -6.48 1.98 10.43
N LYS A 220 -7.01 1.96 9.21
CA LYS A 220 -6.41 2.58 8.00
C LYS A 220 -7.33 3.64 7.40
N PRO A 221 -7.68 4.70 8.15
CA PRO A 221 -8.50 5.79 7.63
C PRO A 221 -7.75 6.61 6.58
N ALA A 222 -8.50 7.32 5.74
CA ALA A 222 -7.96 8.36 4.86
C ALA A 222 -7.24 9.44 5.68
N ASP A 223 -6.16 9.99 5.13
CA ASP A 223 -5.34 10.98 5.83
C ASP A 223 -5.90 12.40 5.76
N GLN A 224 -6.65 12.71 4.68
CA GLN A 224 -7.42 13.94 4.54
C GLN A 224 -8.77 13.63 3.91
N VAL A 225 -9.84 14.23 4.45
CA VAL A 225 -11.20 14.12 3.94
C VAL A 225 -11.83 15.50 3.88
N ILE A 226 -12.51 15.79 2.78
CA ILE A 226 -13.30 17.00 2.56
C ILE A 226 -14.74 16.57 2.32
N TRP A 227 -15.69 17.31 2.89
CA TRP A 227 -17.11 17.08 2.66
C TRP A 227 -17.85 18.39 2.39
N THR A 228 -18.78 18.33 1.44
CA THR A 228 -19.74 19.41 1.15
C THR A 228 -21.07 18.84 0.64
N VAL A 229 -22.13 19.63 0.74
CA VAL A 229 -23.44 19.33 0.17
C VAL A 229 -23.99 20.53 -0.59
N SER A 230 -24.51 20.28 -1.78
CA SER A 230 -25.17 21.27 -2.62
C SER A 230 -26.47 20.70 -3.22
N ASN A 231 -27.30 21.56 -3.80
CA ASN A 231 -28.55 21.15 -4.46
C ASN A 231 -28.94 22.07 -5.62
N ASP A 232 -29.81 21.59 -6.50
CA ASP A 232 -30.25 22.32 -7.70
C ASP A 232 -31.65 22.94 -7.60
N LEU A 233 -32.22 23.14 -6.40
CA LEU A 233 -33.59 23.66 -6.28
C LEU A 233 -33.76 25.13 -6.70
N ASP A 234 -32.68 25.89 -6.85
CA ASP A 234 -32.73 27.29 -7.30
C ASP A 234 -32.88 27.36 -8.83
N THR A 235 -34.08 27.72 -9.28
CA THR A 235 -34.39 27.86 -10.71
C THR A 235 -33.52 28.88 -11.44
N THR A 236 -33.06 29.94 -10.77
CA THR A 236 -32.22 30.95 -11.41
C THR A 236 -30.84 30.39 -11.70
N LEU A 237 -30.28 29.61 -10.78
CA LEU A 237 -28.98 28.97 -10.97
C LEU A 237 -29.04 27.88 -12.05
N VAL A 238 -30.01 26.96 -11.98
CA VAL A 238 -30.13 25.89 -13.00
C VAL A 238 -30.35 26.46 -14.40
N ARG A 239 -31.18 27.52 -14.53
CA ARG A 239 -31.36 28.21 -15.82
C ARG A 239 -30.10 28.92 -16.29
N SER A 240 -29.26 29.42 -15.38
CA SER A 240 -27.99 30.05 -15.75
C SER A 240 -26.97 29.05 -16.31
N PHE A 241 -27.05 27.78 -15.91
CA PHE A 241 -26.20 26.71 -16.43
C PHE A 241 -26.75 26.14 -17.76
N ALA A 242 -27.97 25.60 -17.76
CA ALA A 242 -28.48 24.81 -18.89
C ALA A 242 -29.77 25.38 -19.52
N ASN A 243 -30.24 26.55 -19.11
CA ASN A 243 -31.59 27.06 -19.41
C ASN A 243 -32.70 26.03 -19.06
N SER A 244 -32.46 25.20 -18.05
CA SER A 244 -33.35 24.11 -17.65
C SER A 244 -34.01 24.34 -16.29
N GLU A 245 -35.06 23.57 -15.99
CA GLU A 245 -35.70 23.53 -14.68
C GLU A 245 -35.03 22.51 -13.75
N PRO A 246 -35.01 22.75 -12.42
CA PRO A 246 -34.47 21.84 -11.41
C PRO A 246 -34.99 20.40 -11.49
N LEU A 247 -34.09 19.42 -11.33
CA LEU A 247 -34.47 18.03 -11.06
C LEU A 247 -34.70 17.78 -9.58
N GLY A 248 -34.21 18.66 -8.69
CA GLY A 248 -34.28 18.61 -7.23
C GLY A 248 -33.39 17.53 -6.62
N LEU A 249 -32.18 17.42 -7.16
CA LEU A 249 -31.14 16.57 -6.64
C LEU A 249 -30.36 17.28 -5.53
N GLU A 250 -30.13 16.58 -4.43
CA GLU A 250 -29.11 16.93 -3.45
C GLU A 250 -27.85 16.11 -3.73
N ILE A 251 -26.70 16.77 -3.76
CA ILE A 251 -25.39 16.20 -4.06
C ILE A 251 -24.52 16.32 -2.81
N GLN A 252 -24.29 15.20 -2.13
CA GLN A 252 -23.31 15.13 -1.06
C GLN A 252 -21.98 14.64 -1.65
N ARG A 253 -20.94 15.47 -1.58
CA ARG A 253 -19.61 15.16 -2.13
C ARG A 253 -18.64 14.89 -1.00
N THR A 254 -18.00 13.71 -1.02
CA THR A 254 -16.88 13.36 -0.15
C THR A 254 -15.63 13.22 -1.01
N ILE A 255 -14.58 13.96 -0.69
CA ILE A 255 -13.28 13.90 -1.39
C ILE A 255 -12.24 13.44 -0.39
N TRP A 256 -11.38 12.47 -0.73
CA TRP A 256 -10.34 12.02 0.18
C TRP A 256 -9.06 11.60 -0.52
N GLY A 257 -7.97 11.61 0.24
CA GLY A 257 -6.65 11.17 -0.21
C GLY A 257 -5.82 10.60 0.94
N TYR A 258 -4.71 9.96 0.58
CA TYR A 258 -3.79 9.32 1.51
C TYR A 258 -2.42 10.00 1.45
N LYS A 259 -1.81 10.18 2.62
CA LYS A 259 -0.41 10.59 2.76
C LYS A 259 0.44 9.37 2.43
N SER A 260 1.61 9.58 1.81
CA SER A 260 2.52 8.47 1.52
C SER A 260 2.90 7.75 2.82
N ARG A 261 2.35 6.55 3.05
CA ARG A 261 2.65 5.76 4.25
C ARG A 261 3.16 4.34 3.95
N THR A 262 2.88 3.77 2.78
CA THR A 262 3.36 2.43 2.38
C THR A 262 3.27 2.16 0.87
N GLU A 263 2.31 2.78 0.18
CA GLU A 263 2.13 2.68 -1.27
C GLU A 263 2.40 4.07 -1.87
N ARG A 264 3.59 4.27 -2.47
CA ARG A 264 3.94 5.53 -3.19
C ARG A 264 2.93 5.93 -4.27
N LEU A 265 1.99 5.05 -4.56
CA LEU A 265 1.12 5.06 -5.72
C LEU A 265 -0.20 5.77 -5.40
N LEU A 266 -0.58 5.84 -4.10
CA LEU A 266 -1.64 6.72 -3.62
C LEU A 266 -1.22 8.20 -3.54
N GLU A 267 0.06 8.52 -3.82
CA GLU A 267 0.56 9.89 -3.80
C GLU A 267 0.03 10.75 -4.94
N ASN A 268 -0.40 10.12 -6.04
CA ASN A 268 -0.76 10.79 -7.29
C ASN A 268 -2.22 10.53 -7.69
N VAL A 269 -3.07 10.23 -6.71
CA VAL A 269 -4.51 10.01 -6.90
C VAL A 269 -5.32 10.63 -5.78
N TYR A 270 -6.58 10.97 -6.04
CA TYR A 270 -7.56 11.21 -4.99
C TYR A 270 -8.91 10.65 -5.42
N PHE A 271 -9.81 10.48 -4.46
CA PHE A 271 -11.10 9.84 -4.68
C PHE A 271 -12.22 10.81 -4.40
N VAL A 272 -13.32 10.63 -5.12
CA VAL A 272 -14.56 11.39 -4.95
C VAL A 272 -15.72 10.42 -4.88
N ARG A 273 -16.58 10.58 -3.87
CA ARG A 273 -17.89 9.95 -3.78
C ARG A 273 -18.96 11.02 -3.93
N TYR A 274 -19.85 10.84 -4.90
CA TYR A 274 -21.08 11.58 -5.02
C TYR A 274 -22.22 10.71 -4.52
N ARG A 275 -22.90 11.15 -3.46
CA ARG A 275 -24.16 10.57 -3.01
C ARG A 275 -25.28 11.51 -3.46
N ILE A 276 -26.09 11.01 -4.39
CA ILE A 276 -27.08 11.79 -5.15
C ILE A 276 -28.45 11.35 -4.69
N ILE A 277 -29.23 12.28 -4.17
CA ILE A 277 -30.53 12.00 -3.55
C ILE A 277 -31.59 12.74 -4.35
N ASN A 278 -32.62 12.04 -4.83
CA ASN A 278 -33.79 12.69 -5.41
C ASN A 278 -34.66 13.25 -4.27
N LYS A 279 -34.70 14.57 -4.13
CA LYS A 279 -35.44 15.27 -3.07
C LYS A 279 -36.82 15.76 -3.52
N GLY A 280 -37.24 15.41 -4.73
CA GLY A 280 -38.32 16.08 -5.45
C GLY A 280 -37.73 16.95 -6.54
N GLY A 281 -38.43 17.97 -7.02
CA GLY A 281 -37.90 18.97 -7.95
C GLY A 281 -38.84 20.16 -8.02
N VAL A 282 -38.77 20.96 -9.08
CA VAL A 282 -39.64 22.13 -9.21
C VAL A 282 -40.84 21.84 -10.12
N ASP A 283 -42.05 22.01 -9.60
CA ASP A 283 -43.28 21.99 -10.40
C ASP A 283 -43.62 23.43 -10.86
N THR A 284 -43.61 23.64 -12.17
CA THR A 284 -43.86 24.94 -12.81
C THR A 284 -45.32 25.13 -13.26
N SER A 285 -46.23 24.18 -12.96
CA SER A 285 -47.63 24.25 -13.40
C SER A 285 -48.56 25.06 -12.51
N GLU A 286 -48.11 25.51 -11.34
CA GLU A 286 -48.94 26.25 -10.38
C GLU A 286 -49.04 27.74 -10.74
N ALA A 287 -50.27 28.28 -10.74
CA ALA A 287 -50.59 29.66 -11.12
C ALA A 287 -50.01 30.75 -10.17
N LEU A 288 -49.35 30.35 -9.08
CA LEU A 288 -48.80 31.22 -8.03
C LEU A 288 -47.25 31.26 -8.03
N GLY A 289 -46.60 30.71 -9.06
CA GLY A 289 -45.14 30.69 -9.21
C GLY A 289 -44.51 29.33 -8.87
N THR A 290 -43.20 29.23 -9.12
CA THR A 290 -42.34 28.05 -8.90
C THR A 290 -42.49 27.44 -7.50
N GLN A 291 -42.93 26.18 -7.38
CA GLN A 291 -43.02 25.47 -6.09
C GLN A 291 -42.28 24.11 -6.13
N PRO A 292 -41.75 23.62 -4.99
CA PRO A 292 -41.27 22.24 -4.88
C PRO A 292 -42.38 21.23 -5.20
N GLY A 293 -42.02 20.13 -5.85
CA GLY A 293 -42.92 19.07 -6.30
C GLY A 293 -42.28 17.69 -6.17
N SER A 294 -43.10 16.64 -6.23
CA SER A 294 -42.63 15.25 -6.22
C SER A 294 -42.37 14.80 -7.66
N LEU A 295 -41.10 14.68 -8.05
CA LEU A 295 -40.70 14.28 -9.40
C LEU A 295 -40.02 12.91 -9.41
N TRP A 296 -40.56 12.00 -10.20
CA TRP A 296 -39.91 10.75 -10.57
C TRP A 296 -39.01 11.01 -11.77
N ILE A 297 -37.77 10.55 -11.68
CA ILE A 297 -36.76 10.75 -12.72
C ILE A 297 -36.57 9.41 -13.42
N ASP A 298 -36.77 9.41 -14.74
CA ASP A 298 -36.44 8.29 -15.61
C ASP A 298 -35.29 8.66 -16.54
N SER A 299 -34.54 7.65 -16.98
CA SER A 299 -33.42 7.83 -17.89
C SER A 299 -32.41 8.86 -17.37
N LEU A 300 -32.11 8.84 -16.06
CA LEU A 300 -31.10 9.71 -15.46
C LEU A 300 -29.72 9.27 -15.92
N TYR A 301 -28.94 10.21 -16.44
CA TYR A 301 -27.53 10.09 -16.73
C TYR A 301 -26.75 11.07 -15.88
N ILE A 302 -25.58 10.66 -15.43
CA ILE A 302 -24.66 11.47 -14.61
C ILE A 302 -23.31 11.44 -15.31
N GLY A 303 -22.71 12.60 -15.56
CA GLY A 303 -21.44 12.76 -16.25
C GLY A 303 -20.42 13.50 -15.38
N GLN A 304 -19.23 12.91 -15.24
CA GLN A 304 -18.05 13.61 -14.76
C GLN A 304 -17.48 14.41 -15.93
N TRP A 305 -17.57 15.73 -15.84
CA TRP A 305 -17.03 16.69 -16.80
C TRP A 305 -15.64 17.17 -16.36
N SER A 306 -14.76 17.44 -17.31
CA SER A 306 -13.46 18.08 -17.07
C SER A 306 -13.05 18.92 -18.27
N ASP A 307 -12.63 20.15 -17.99
CA ASP A 307 -11.82 21.00 -18.86
C ASP A 307 -10.35 20.80 -18.48
N SER A 308 -9.69 19.95 -19.24
CA SER A 308 -8.34 19.49 -18.93
C SER A 308 -7.32 20.36 -19.66
N ASP A 309 -6.55 21.12 -18.88
CA ASP A 309 -5.41 21.91 -19.35
C ASP A 309 -4.12 21.23 -18.87
N VAL A 310 -3.64 20.22 -19.61
CA VAL A 310 -2.42 19.47 -19.23
C VAL A 310 -1.19 20.26 -19.66
N GLY A 311 -0.95 21.34 -18.93
CA GLY A 311 -0.02 22.39 -19.32
C GLY A 311 -0.75 23.51 -20.04
N ALA A 312 -0.32 23.84 -21.25
CA ALA A 312 -1.00 24.83 -22.07
C ALA A 312 -2.28 24.24 -22.70
N PRO A 313 -3.42 24.94 -22.68
CA PRO A 313 -4.69 24.43 -23.21
C PRO A 313 -4.64 24.10 -24.70
N GLY A 314 -3.73 24.72 -25.46
CA GLY A 314 -3.72 24.65 -26.93
C GLY A 314 -3.19 23.33 -27.51
N ASN A 315 -2.81 22.36 -26.69
CA ASN A 315 -2.15 21.14 -27.16
C ASN A 315 -2.68 19.85 -26.50
N ASP A 316 -3.86 19.88 -25.88
CA ASP A 316 -4.44 18.71 -25.23
C ASP A 316 -5.01 17.68 -26.21
N VAL A 317 -4.94 16.42 -25.82
CA VAL A 317 -5.47 15.26 -26.55
C VAL A 317 -6.22 14.35 -25.58
N ALA A 318 -7.41 13.89 -25.97
CA ALA A 318 -8.28 13.10 -25.11
C ALA A 318 -8.41 11.62 -25.55
N GLY A 319 -8.79 10.76 -24.62
CA GLY A 319 -9.02 9.33 -24.86
C GLY A 319 -9.90 8.66 -23.82
N PHE A 320 -10.41 7.49 -24.14
CA PHE A 320 -11.12 6.64 -23.18
C PHE A 320 -10.64 5.19 -23.23
N ASP A 321 -10.10 4.71 -22.11
CA ASP A 321 -9.72 3.31 -21.97
C ASP A 321 -10.88 2.49 -21.41
N THR A 322 -11.59 1.78 -22.29
CA THR A 322 -12.77 0.98 -21.91
C THR A 322 -12.48 -0.19 -20.96
N LEU A 323 -11.24 -0.65 -20.87
CA LEU A 323 -10.86 -1.73 -19.95
C LEU A 323 -10.62 -1.21 -18.54
N LEU A 324 -10.20 0.05 -18.42
CA LEU A 324 -9.96 0.74 -17.16
C LEU A 324 -11.14 1.63 -16.75
N SER A 325 -12.16 1.80 -17.59
CA SER A 325 -13.26 2.76 -17.38
C SER A 325 -12.77 4.20 -17.17
N LEU A 326 -11.67 4.55 -17.85
CA LEU A 326 -10.86 5.73 -17.60
C LEU A 326 -10.93 6.70 -18.79
N GLY A 327 -11.53 7.88 -18.57
CA GLY A 327 -11.38 9.02 -19.46
C GLY A 327 -10.09 9.77 -19.13
N PHE A 328 -9.30 10.14 -20.13
CA PHE A 328 -8.00 10.77 -19.90
C PHE A 328 -7.68 11.87 -20.90
N THR A 329 -6.83 12.80 -20.45
CA THR A 329 -6.21 13.85 -21.26
C THR A 329 -4.69 13.81 -21.07
N TYR A 330 -3.95 14.05 -22.14
CA TYR A 330 -2.50 14.16 -22.12
C TYR A 330 -2.02 15.20 -23.14
N ASN A 331 -0.80 15.69 -22.96
CA ASN A 331 -0.23 16.68 -23.85
C ASN A 331 0.13 16.06 -25.22
N GLY A 332 -0.38 16.64 -26.30
CA GLY A 332 -0.12 16.23 -27.68
C GLY A 332 1.31 16.54 -28.14
N GLU A 333 1.95 17.54 -27.55
CA GLU A 333 3.27 18.03 -27.91
C GLU A 333 4.38 17.49 -27.02
N LYS A 334 5.61 17.45 -27.55
CA LYS A 334 6.78 16.92 -26.82
C LYS A 334 7.21 17.83 -25.66
N THR A 335 6.96 19.13 -25.80
CA THR A 335 7.39 20.18 -24.88
C THR A 335 6.23 21.14 -24.66
N ASP A 336 6.13 21.66 -23.46
CA ASP A 336 5.06 22.57 -23.05
C ASP A 336 5.66 23.64 -22.13
N ASP A 337 5.25 24.90 -22.32
CA ASP A 337 5.87 26.04 -21.63
C ASP A 337 5.48 26.15 -20.16
N GLN A 338 4.37 25.50 -19.74
CA GLN A 338 3.98 25.38 -18.34
C GLN A 338 4.85 24.35 -17.62
N PHE A 339 5.43 23.40 -18.33
CA PHE A 339 6.36 22.39 -17.80
C PHE A 339 7.82 22.87 -17.95
N THR A 340 8.20 23.84 -17.12
CA THR A 340 9.58 24.39 -17.08
C THR A 340 10.56 23.46 -16.35
N HIS A 341 11.87 23.75 -16.44
CA HIS A 341 12.94 23.09 -15.65
C HIS A 341 13.13 21.57 -15.86
N GLY A 342 12.72 21.04 -17.01
CA GLY A 342 13.01 19.65 -17.40
C GLY A 342 12.00 18.61 -16.92
N PHE A 343 10.83 19.05 -16.41
CA PHE A 343 9.70 18.16 -16.20
C PHE A 343 9.04 17.78 -17.53
N ALA A 344 8.65 16.51 -17.68
CA ALA A 344 7.82 16.08 -18.78
C ALA A 344 6.37 16.53 -18.58
N PRO A 345 5.61 16.83 -19.65
CA PRO A 345 4.18 17.01 -19.57
C PRO A 345 3.50 15.80 -18.91
N THR A 346 2.52 16.06 -18.05
CA THR A 346 1.79 15.03 -17.31
C THR A 346 0.69 14.38 -18.18
N ALA A 347 -0.02 13.42 -17.60
CA ALA A 347 -1.31 12.96 -18.08
C ALA A 347 -2.27 12.89 -16.88
N VAL A 348 -3.54 13.23 -17.09
CA VAL A 348 -4.60 13.19 -16.07
C VAL A 348 -5.74 12.30 -16.54
N GLY A 349 -6.40 11.62 -15.61
CA GLY A 349 -7.57 10.82 -15.91
C GLY A 349 -8.61 10.82 -14.79
N TYR A 350 -9.84 10.55 -15.22
CA TYR A 350 -11.02 10.33 -14.38
C TYR A 350 -11.54 8.92 -14.61
N ASP A 351 -11.41 8.08 -13.60
CA ASP A 351 -11.88 6.71 -13.57
C ASP A 351 -13.27 6.63 -12.92
N ILE A 352 -14.20 5.95 -13.57
CA ILE A 352 -15.47 5.54 -12.95
C ILE A 352 -15.22 4.25 -12.15
N LEU A 353 -14.65 4.40 -10.96
CA LEU A 353 -14.31 3.30 -10.04
C LEU A 353 -15.51 2.39 -9.73
N ALA A 354 -16.69 2.99 -9.56
CA ALA A 354 -17.97 2.29 -9.44
C ALA A 354 -19.14 3.26 -9.69
N GLY A 355 -19.99 2.95 -10.67
CA GLY A 355 -21.24 3.68 -10.86
C GLY A 355 -22.35 3.27 -9.89
N PRO A 356 -23.52 3.93 -9.96
CA PRO A 356 -24.71 3.59 -9.19
C PRO A 356 -25.03 2.10 -9.15
N ALA A 357 -25.28 1.59 -7.94
CA ALA A 357 -25.62 0.19 -7.74
C ALA A 357 -27.10 -0.06 -8.09
N LEU A 358 -27.33 -1.02 -8.97
CA LEU A 358 -28.66 -1.52 -9.32
C LEU A 358 -28.89 -2.88 -8.66
N LEU A 359 -30.15 -3.18 -8.32
CA LEU A 359 -30.53 -4.52 -7.85
C LEU A 359 -30.17 -5.57 -8.91
N SER A 360 -29.36 -6.55 -8.51
CA SER A 360 -28.88 -7.61 -9.38
C SER A 360 -28.68 -8.90 -8.56
N PRO A 361 -29.72 -9.75 -8.43
CA PRO A 361 -29.64 -10.96 -7.61
C PRO A 361 -28.49 -11.88 -8.02
N GLY A 362 -27.68 -12.31 -7.05
CA GLY A 362 -26.52 -13.18 -7.27
C GLY A 362 -25.22 -12.47 -7.66
N GLU A 363 -25.24 -11.15 -7.87
CA GLU A 363 -24.06 -10.33 -8.09
C GLU A 363 -23.69 -9.53 -6.83
N SER A 364 -22.49 -8.95 -6.80
CA SER A 364 -22.07 -8.05 -5.72
C SER A 364 -21.47 -6.76 -6.28
N GLY A 365 -21.63 -5.67 -5.54
CA GLY A 365 -21.14 -4.34 -5.88
C GLY A 365 -20.82 -3.53 -4.63
N ILE A 366 -20.16 -2.39 -4.79
CA ILE A 366 -19.76 -1.48 -3.72
C ILE A 366 -20.86 -0.44 -3.49
N VAL A 367 -21.31 -0.33 -2.25
CA VAL A 367 -22.26 0.68 -1.75
C VAL A 367 -21.82 1.09 -0.35
N GLY A 368 -21.71 2.39 -0.09
CA GLY A 368 -21.20 2.92 1.18
C GLY A 368 -19.80 2.41 1.53
N PHE A 369 -18.89 2.35 0.55
CA PHE A 369 -17.52 1.83 0.67
C PHE A 369 -17.39 0.32 1.00
N ARG A 370 -18.49 -0.43 1.02
CA ARG A 370 -18.52 -1.87 1.34
C ARG A 370 -19.18 -2.66 0.23
N ARG A 371 -18.72 -3.89 0.02
CA ARG A 371 -19.32 -4.84 -0.90
C ARG A 371 -20.64 -5.33 -0.33
N GLN A 372 -21.70 -5.18 -1.11
CA GLN A 372 -23.03 -5.66 -0.81
C GLN A 372 -23.45 -6.74 -1.81
N GLN A 373 -24.21 -7.71 -1.34
CA GLN A 373 -24.77 -8.78 -2.15
C GLN A 373 -26.05 -8.33 -2.84
N ASN A 374 -26.38 -8.97 -3.97
CA ASN A 374 -27.57 -8.72 -4.78
C ASN A 374 -27.63 -7.33 -5.43
N VAL A 375 -26.47 -6.72 -5.65
CA VAL A 375 -26.33 -5.45 -6.36
C VAL A 375 -25.19 -5.51 -7.35
N ARG A 376 -25.23 -4.67 -8.39
CA ARG A 376 -24.13 -4.45 -9.33
C ARG A 376 -23.98 -2.96 -9.62
N ASN A 377 -22.77 -2.44 -9.50
CA ASN A 377 -22.44 -1.08 -9.94
C ASN A 377 -22.52 -0.98 -11.47
N THR A 378 -23.17 0.06 -11.98
CA THR A 378 -23.20 0.32 -13.42
C THR A 378 -21.83 0.74 -13.94
N PRO A 379 -21.36 0.20 -15.08
CA PRO A 379 -20.15 0.70 -15.74
C PRO A 379 -20.40 2.08 -16.36
N ALA A 380 -19.33 2.72 -16.85
CA ALA A 380 -19.46 3.86 -17.75
C ALA A 380 -20.32 3.49 -18.97
N SER A 381 -21.17 4.42 -19.41
CA SER A 381 -22.11 4.25 -20.53
C SER A 381 -21.72 5.05 -21.77
N ALA A 382 -20.93 6.11 -21.62
CA ALA A 382 -20.47 6.95 -22.72
C ALA A 382 -19.23 7.78 -22.33
N PHE A 383 -18.47 8.19 -23.35
CA PHE A 383 -17.43 9.21 -23.23
C PHE A 383 -17.46 10.11 -24.46
N ILE A 384 -17.60 11.42 -24.25
CA ILE A 384 -17.54 12.44 -25.30
C ILE A 384 -16.41 13.41 -24.99
N SER A 385 -15.67 13.81 -26.03
CA SER A 385 -14.67 14.86 -25.98
C SER A 385 -15.00 15.91 -27.05
N TRP A 386 -14.75 17.19 -26.75
CA TRP A 386 -14.95 18.32 -27.66
C TRP A 386 -14.09 19.50 -27.24
N GLY A 387 -14.00 20.50 -28.10
CA GLY A 387 -13.25 21.72 -27.86
C GLY A 387 -13.62 22.82 -28.86
N PRO A 388 -13.18 24.06 -28.64
CA PRO A 388 -13.51 25.21 -29.50
C PRO A 388 -13.11 25.03 -30.98
N SER A 389 -12.08 24.23 -31.24
CA SER A 389 -11.54 23.92 -32.57
C SER A 389 -12.03 22.59 -33.16
N ASP A 390 -12.87 21.85 -32.42
CA ASP A 390 -13.40 20.56 -32.84
C ASP A 390 -14.70 20.73 -33.66
N PRO A 391 -15.11 19.72 -34.45
CA PRO A 391 -16.31 19.81 -35.28
C PRO A 391 -17.63 19.66 -34.48
N LEU A 392 -17.58 19.51 -33.15
CA LEU A 392 -18.76 19.43 -32.29
C LEU A 392 -19.17 20.82 -31.78
N GLN A 393 -20.47 21.00 -31.51
CA GLN A 393 -20.98 22.22 -30.90
C GLN A 393 -20.80 22.18 -29.38
N SER A 394 -20.64 23.34 -28.76
CA SER A 394 -20.61 23.49 -27.30
C SER A 394 -22.02 23.73 -26.74
N PRO A 395 -22.37 23.18 -25.57
CA PRO A 395 -23.66 23.43 -24.93
C PRO A 395 -23.86 24.92 -24.58
N GLU A 396 -24.61 25.64 -25.40
CA GLU A 396 -24.87 27.08 -25.19
C GLU A 396 -26.22 27.53 -25.75
N GLY A 397 -26.59 28.78 -25.43
CA GLY A 397 -27.81 29.40 -25.94
C GLY A 397 -29.08 28.97 -25.19
N ALA A 398 -30.21 28.87 -25.92
CA ALA A 398 -31.53 28.59 -25.36
C ALA A 398 -31.66 27.16 -24.82
N TYR A 399 -32.77 26.84 -24.15
CA TYR A 399 -33.04 25.51 -23.61
C TYR A 399 -32.90 24.40 -24.66
N GLU A 400 -33.46 24.60 -25.86
CA GLU A 400 -33.47 23.59 -26.91
C GLU A 400 -32.05 23.22 -27.37
N THR A 401 -31.14 24.19 -27.45
CA THR A 401 -29.75 23.96 -27.86
C THR A 401 -28.89 23.54 -26.68
N ASN A 402 -28.88 24.30 -25.58
CA ASN A 402 -28.02 24.05 -24.43
C ASN A 402 -28.38 22.73 -23.73
N ALA A 403 -29.60 22.62 -23.18
CA ALA A 403 -30.05 21.39 -22.53
C ALA A 403 -30.12 20.21 -23.51
N GLY A 404 -30.43 20.47 -24.79
CA GLY A 404 -30.41 19.47 -25.84
C GLY A 404 -29.03 18.86 -26.08
N MET A 405 -27.97 19.67 -26.11
CA MET A 405 -26.59 19.21 -26.28
C MET A 405 -26.10 18.42 -25.07
N TRP A 406 -26.34 18.90 -23.85
CA TRP A 406 -26.04 18.14 -22.64
C TRP A 406 -26.76 16.79 -22.62
N TRP A 407 -28.05 16.78 -22.98
CA TRP A 407 -28.85 15.56 -23.05
C TRP A 407 -28.31 14.55 -24.09
N LYS A 408 -27.74 15.04 -25.20
CA LYS A 408 -27.08 14.19 -26.20
C LYS A 408 -25.74 13.67 -25.67
N ALA A 409 -24.89 14.56 -25.15
CA ALA A 409 -23.55 14.23 -24.67
C ALA A 409 -23.58 13.17 -23.54
N LEU A 410 -24.43 13.35 -22.53
CA LEU A 410 -24.62 12.41 -21.42
C LEU A 410 -25.00 10.99 -21.87
N ARG A 411 -25.59 10.86 -23.06
CA ARG A 411 -26.03 9.59 -23.66
C ARG A 411 -25.06 9.06 -24.72
N GLY A 412 -23.92 9.72 -24.94
CA GLY A 412 -22.91 9.35 -25.93
C GLY A 412 -23.34 9.63 -27.38
N PHE A 413 -24.18 10.64 -27.59
CA PHE A 413 -24.50 11.16 -28.92
C PHE A 413 -23.68 12.41 -29.21
N LEU A 414 -23.38 12.63 -30.49
CA LEU A 414 -22.66 13.82 -30.95
C LEU A 414 -23.52 15.06 -30.73
N MET A 415 -22.88 16.15 -30.31
CA MET A 415 -23.51 17.43 -30.00
C MET A 415 -23.79 18.21 -31.29
N TYR A 416 -24.82 17.79 -32.00
CA TYR A 416 -25.34 18.45 -33.20
C TYR A 416 -26.79 18.86 -33.05
N GLY A 417 -27.09 20.09 -33.46
CA GLY A 417 -28.44 20.62 -33.52
C GLY A 417 -29.00 20.91 -32.14
N ASP A 418 -30.27 20.58 -31.93
CA ASP A 418 -31.01 20.85 -30.71
C ASP A 418 -31.67 19.58 -30.14
N ILE A 419 -32.45 19.73 -29.07
CA ILE A 419 -33.16 18.64 -28.39
C ILE A 419 -34.16 17.88 -29.28
N ASN A 420 -34.66 18.52 -30.35
CA ASN A 420 -35.62 17.91 -31.29
C ASN A 420 -34.93 17.28 -32.49
N SER A 421 -33.66 17.62 -32.73
CA SER A 421 -32.84 17.06 -33.78
C SER A 421 -32.59 15.57 -33.53
N PRO A 422 -32.55 14.72 -34.56
CA PRO A 422 -32.26 13.30 -34.40
C PRO A 422 -30.97 13.05 -33.62
N ASP A 423 -30.96 12.00 -32.81
CA ASP A 423 -29.77 11.56 -32.10
C ASP A 423 -28.79 10.87 -33.06
N VAL A 424 -27.55 11.35 -33.12
CA VAL A 424 -26.50 10.83 -34.01
C VAL A 424 -25.34 10.30 -33.17
N ARG A 425 -24.95 9.04 -33.36
CA ARG A 425 -23.75 8.47 -32.72
C ARG A 425 -22.57 8.51 -33.67
N HIS A 426 -21.36 8.56 -33.10
CA HIS A 426 -20.17 8.25 -33.89
C HIS A 426 -20.20 6.78 -34.35
N PRO A 427 -19.76 6.45 -35.57
CA PRO A 427 -19.74 5.07 -36.08
C PRO A 427 -18.97 4.08 -35.21
N ASN A 428 -17.96 4.57 -34.46
CA ASN A 428 -17.13 3.74 -33.59
C ASN A 428 -17.73 3.50 -32.19
N GLY A 429 -18.94 4.00 -31.92
CA GLY A 429 -19.65 3.77 -30.65
C GLY A 429 -19.74 5.00 -29.73
N PRO A 430 -20.21 4.81 -28.49
CA PRO A 430 -20.51 5.89 -27.54
C PRO A 430 -19.30 6.37 -26.72
N PHE A 431 -18.14 5.76 -26.91
CA PHE A 431 -16.89 6.13 -26.25
C PHE A 431 -15.93 6.68 -27.29
N MET A 432 -15.61 7.97 -27.21
CA MET A 432 -14.68 8.60 -28.13
C MET A 432 -13.24 8.16 -27.85
N PHE A 433 -12.48 7.98 -28.94
CA PHE A 433 -11.02 7.81 -28.91
C PHE A 433 -10.53 6.62 -28.07
N THR A 434 -11.07 5.43 -28.31
CA THR A 434 -10.75 4.18 -27.57
C THR A 434 -9.50 3.42 -28.04
N GLY A 435 -8.71 4.02 -28.92
CA GLY A 435 -7.44 3.46 -29.39
C GLY A 435 -6.32 3.56 -28.36
N ASP A 436 -5.14 3.09 -28.73
CA ASP A 436 -3.92 3.23 -27.95
C ASP A 436 -3.05 4.36 -28.52
N PRO A 437 -2.94 5.51 -27.82
CA PRO A 437 -2.13 6.63 -28.28
C PRO A 437 -0.61 6.36 -28.25
N THR A 438 -0.14 5.41 -27.44
CA THR A 438 1.30 5.09 -27.36
C THR A 438 1.77 4.33 -28.60
N THR A 439 0.91 3.47 -29.16
CA THR A 439 1.20 2.72 -30.39
C THR A 439 0.56 3.33 -31.64
N LEU A 440 -0.27 4.36 -31.49
CA LEU A 440 -1.09 4.97 -32.55
C LEU A 440 -1.98 3.95 -33.27
N THR A 441 -2.54 3.00 -32.51
CA THR A 441 -3.43 1.96 -33.05
C THR A 441 -4.87 2.18 -32.62
N GLY A 442 -5.83 1.83 -33.49
CA GLY A 442 -7.26 2.04 -33.22
C GLY A 442 -7.73 3.48 -33.43
N TRP A 443 -8.79 3.87 -32.73
CA TRP A 443 -9.38 5.21 -32.82
C TRP A 443 -8.72 6.14 -31.80
N VAL A 444 -7.72 6.92 -32.21
CA VAL A 444 -6.99 7.87 -31.34
C VAL A 444 -7.30 9.30 -31.73
N ASP A 445 -7.24 10.25 -30.79
CA ASP A 445 -7.31 11.68 -31.07
C ASP A 445 -5.92 12.26 -31.43
N GLY A 446 -5.85 13.51 -31.89
CA GLY A 446 -4.59 14.24 -32.08
C GLY A 446 -3.91 14.11 -33.46
N LEU A 447 -4.51 13.43 -34.45
CA LEU A 447 -3.90 13.22 -35.78
C LEU A 447 -4.29 14.26 -36.85
N GLY A 448 -5.23 15.16 -36.56
CA GLY A 448 -5.67 16.19 -37.52
C GLY A 448 -6.48 15.69 -38.73
N THR A 449 -7.20 14.59 -38.57
CA THR A 449 -8.12 13.99 -39.55
C THR A 449 -9.59 14.16 -39.12
N PRO A 450 -10.59 13.93 -40.00
CA PRO A 450 -12.00 14.06 -39.62
C PRO A 450 -12.45 13.21 -38.42
N ASN A 451 -11.78 12.08 -38.17
CA ASN A 451 -12.09 11.16 -37.07
C ASN A 451 -11.02 11.16 -35.96
N SER A 452 -10.08 12.11 -35.98
CA SER A 452 -9.00 12.26 -35.01
C SER A 452 -8.56 13.71 -35.05
N TRP A 453 -9.01 14.55 -34.13
CA TRP A 453 -8.95 15.99 -34.30
C TRP A 453 -7.55 16.52 -33.99
N PHE A 454 -7.32 17.81 -34.23
CA PHE A 454 -6.04 18.40 -33.86
C PHE A 454 -5.94 18.46 -32.33
N PRO A 455 -4.71 18.35 -31.77
CA PRO A 455 -4.47 18.79 -30.40
C PRO A 455 -4.97 20.23 -30.21
N GLY A 456 -5.54 20.51 -29.05
CA GLY A 456 -6.22 21.76 -28.76
C GLY A 456 -6.91 21.67 -27.40
N ASP A 457 -7.64 22.70 -27.02
CA ASP A 457 -8.39 22.73 -25.75
C ASP A 457 -9.45 21.61 -25.75
N LYS A 458 -9.45 20.76 -24.70
CA LYS A 458 -10.31 19.57 -24.59
C LYS A 458 -11.16 19.55 -23.33
N ASN A 459 -12.46 19.63 -23.58
CA ASN A 459 -13.50 19.20 -22.67
C ASN A 459 -13.74 17.70 -22.80
N THR A 460 -14.00 17.03 -21.68
CA THR A 460 -14.33 15.60 -21.62
C THR A 460 -15.53 15.35 -20.73
N LEU A 461 -16.33 14.33 -21.05
CA LEU A 461 -17.50 13.93 -20.27
C LEU A 461 -17.63 12.40 -20.23
N ALA A 462 -17.29 11.79 -19.10
CA ALA A 462 -17.50 10.36 -18.83
C ALA A 462 -18.83 10.16 -18.10
N SER A 463 -19.77 9.43 -18.70
CA SER A 463 -21.13 9.30 -18.20
C SER A 463 -21.48 7.89 -17.72
N VAL A 464 -22.40 7.81 -16.76
CA VAL A 464 -23.08 6.57 -16.31
C VAL A 464 -24.60 6.72 -16.47
N GLY A 465 -25.29 5.59 -16.66
CA GLY A 465 -26.75 5.53 -16.79
C GLY A 465 -27.20 4.63 -17.95
N PRO A 466 -28.52 4.56 -18.23
CA PRO A 466 -29.61 5.28 -17.56
C PRO A 466 -29.96 4.72 -16.17
N LEU A 467 -30.54 5.56 -15.32
CA LEU A 467 -31.07 5.20 -14.00
C LEU A 467 -32.52 5.69 -13.85
N GLN A 468 -33.25 5.10 -12.90
CA GLN A 468 -34.55 5.58 -12.45
C GLN A 468 -34.51 5.89 -10.96
N LEU A 469 -34.97 7.09 -10.57
CA LEU A 469 -35.01 7.54 -9.18
C LEU A 469 -36.40 8.07 -8.83
N ALA A 470 -37.06 7.45 -7.86
CA ALA A 470 -38.22 8.02 -7.19
C ALA A 470 -37.79 9.10 -6.17
N PRO A 471 -38.69 10.02 -5.77
CA PRO A 471 -38.45 10.90 -4.64
C PRO A 471 -38.10 10.09 -3.38
N GLY A 472 -36.94 10.37 -2.77
CA GLY A 472 -36.40 9.60 -1.64
C GLY A 472 -35.24 8.67 -2.01
N ASP A 473 -35.14 8.25 -3.28
CA ASP A 473 -34.08 7.35 -3.71
C ASP A 473 -32.71 8.01 -3.65
N THR A 474 -31.70 7.19 -3.34
CA THR A 474 -30.30 7.59 -3.26
C THR A 474 -29.46 6.68 -4.13
N VAL A 475 -28.57 7.27 -4.92
CA VAL A 475 -27.56 6.56 -5.70
C VAL A 475 -26.16 7.09 -5.38
N GLU A 476 -25.14 6.30 -5.70
CA GLU A 476 -23.75 6.63 -5.42
C GLU A 476 -22.89 6.47 -6.66
N LEU A 477 -22.04 7.46 -6.93
CA LEU A 477 -21.01 7.41 -7.96
C LEU A 477 -19.66 7.61 -7.30
N TYR A 478 -18.72 6.72 -7.62
CA TYR A 478 -17.34 6.76 -7.16
C TYR A 478 -16.43 7.08 -8.35
N VAL A 479 -15.68 8.16 -8.23
CA VAL A 479 -14.74 8.64 -9.24
C VAL A 479 -13.33 8.69 -8.64
N GLY A 480 -12.37 8.15 -9.36
CA GLY A 480 -10.95 8.30 -9.07
C GLY A 480 -10.33 9.34 -9.98
N VAL A 481 -9.53 10.25 -9.44
CA VAL A 481 -8.75 11.21 -10.23
C VAL A 481 -7.29 10.85 -10.10
N VAL A 482 -6.64 10.62 -11.23
CA VAL A 482 -5.30 10.04 -11.31
C VAL A 482 -4.39 10.87 -12.21
N ILE A 483 -3.16 11.10 -11.77
CA ILE A 483 -2.14 11.83 -12.53
C ILE A 483 -0.89 10.96 -12.69
N GLY A 484 -0.25 11.05 -13.84
CA GLY A 484 1.03 10.41 -14.13
C GLY A 484 2.04 11.38 -14.73
N GLN A 485 3.30 11.21 -14.35
CA GLN A 485 4.44 11.90 -14.95
C GLN A 485 5.58 10.90 -15.14
N GLY A 486 5.96 10.69 -16.40
CA GLY A 486 7.10 9.86 -16.81
C GLY A 486 8.28 10.70 -17.26
N ALA A 487 9.11 10.13 -18.12
CA ALA A 487 10.25 10.82 -18.75
C ALA A 487 9.83 11.71 -19.94
N ASP A 488 8.64 11.48 -20.50
CA ASP A 488 8.02 12.22 -21.59
C ASP A 488 6.48 12.07 -21.54
N ARG A 489 5.75 12.77 -22.40
CA ARG A 489 4.27 12.73 -22.46
C ARG A 489 3.67 11.32 -22.63
N MET A 490 4.36 10.39 -23.30
CA MET A 490 3.83 9.03 -23.57
C MET A 490 4.06 8.11 -22.37
N SER A 491 5.25 8.18 -21.79
CA SER A 491 5.53 7.52 -20.51
C SER A 491 4.67 8.10 -19.38
N SER A 492 4.33 9.40 -19.39
CA SER A 492 3.34 9.98 -18.47
C SER A 492 1.97 9.33 -18.59
N LEU A 493 1.48 9.09 -19.81
CA LEU A 493 0.25 8.34 -20.04
C LEU A 493 0.33 6.90 -19.50
N ALA A 494 1.44 6.20 -19.73
CA ALA A 494 1.66 4.86 -19.20
C ALA A 494 1.71 4.83 -17.66
N VAL A 495 2.37 5.83 -17.04
CA VAL A 495 2.42 5.99 -15.58
C VAL A 495 1.03 6.28 -15.02
N MET A 496 0.25 7.15 -15.66
CA MET A 496 -1.11 7.48 -15.24
C MET A 496 -1.99 6.23 -15.24
N LYS A 497 -1.99 5.45 -16.33
CA LYS A 497 -2.74 4.17 -16.42
C LYS A 497 -2.27 3.12 -15.40
N ALA A 498 -0.99 3.13 -15.03
CA ALA A 498 -0.48 2.21 -14.02
C ALA A 498 -0.84 2.65 -12.59
N ASN A 499 -0.90 3.96 -12.32
CA ASN A 499 -1.43 4.50 -11.07
C ASN A 499 -2.94 4.19 -10.95
N ASP A 500 -3.67 4.28 -12.06
CA ASP A 500 -5.09 3.97 -12.16
C ASP A 500 -5.42 2.53 -11.77
N ARG A 501 -4.74 1.54 -12.36
CA ARG A 501 -4.91 0.11 -11.99
C ARG A 501 -4.73 -0.14 -10.50
N GLN A 502 -3.84 0.60 -9.86
CA GLN A 502 -3.59 0.49 -8.43
C GLN A 502 -4.66 1.17 -7.59
N MET A 503 -5.11 2.34 -8.03
CA MET A 503 -6.26 3.03 -7.46
C MET A 503 -7.52 2.15 -7.51
N GLN A 504 -7.86 1.58 -8.67
CA GLN A 504 -8.97 0.63 -8.83
C GLN A 504 -8.78 -0.60 -7.93
N SER A 505 -7.57 -1.20 -7.91
CA SER A 505 -7.30 -2.36 -7.06
C SER A 505 -7.44 -2.04 -5.56
N PHE A 506 -7.02 -0.85 -5.12
CA PHE A 506 -7.19 -0.39 -3.74
C PHE A 506 -8.67 -0.15 -3.41
N PHE A 507 -9.43 0.44 -4.35
CA PHE A 507 -10.86 0.66 -4.21
C PHE A 507 -11.66 -0.65 -4.14
N ASP A 508 -11.36 -1.61 -5.03
CA ASP A 508 -12.02 -2.93 -5.09
C ASP A 508 -11.81 -3.78 -3.84
N ARG A 509 -10.70 -3.54 -3.13
CA ARG A 509 -10.38 -4.11 -1.81
C ARG A 509 -11.04 -3.35 -0.66
N GLU A 510 -12.10 -2.60 -0.93
CA GLU A 510 -12.81 -1.79 0.07
C GLU A 510 -11.86 -0.84 0.81
N LEU A 511 -10.99 -0.13 0.06
CA LEU A 511 -9.99 0.80 0.59
C LEU A 511 -8.97 0.17 1.55
N GLN A 512 -8.73 -1.15 1.45
CA GLN A 512 -7.69 -1.81 2.22
C GLN A 512 -6.34 -1.74 1.50
N PRO A 513 -5.27 -1.24 2.16
CA PRO A 513 -3.94 -1.22 1.59
C PRO A 513 -3.43 -2.65 1.41
N ALA A 514 -2.65 -2.84 0.35
CA ALA A 514 -1.87 -4.05 0.18
C ALA A 514 -0.84 -4.14 1.32
N ALA A 515 -0.67 -5.35 1.86
CA ALA A 515 0.27 -5.57 2.95
C ALA A 515 1.02 -6.89 2.75
N PRO A 516 2.34 -6.91 3.02
CA PRO A 516 3.11 -8.15 2.98
C PRO A 516 2.73 -9.06 4.17
N PRO A 517 3.15 -10.34 4.13
CA PRO A 517 3.07 -11.20 5.31
C PRO A 517 3.85 -10.59 6.48
N SER A 518 3.50 -10.99 7.70
CA SER A 518 4.33 -10.71 8.86
C SER A 518 5.68 -11.42 8.73
N SER A 519 6.78 -10.73 9.06
CA SER A 519 8.11 -11.33 9.01
C SER A 519 8.21 -12.57 9.92
N PRO A 520 8.88 -13.65 9.49
CA PRO A 520 9.10 -14.83 10.32
C PRO A 520 9.99 -14.52 11.53
N VAL A 521 10.01 -15.39 12.53
CA VAL A 521 11.00 -15.34 13.61
C VAL A 521 12.10 -16.35 13.29
N VAL A 522 13.34 -15.87 13.13
CA VAL A 522 14.48 -16.69 12.68
C VAL A 522 15.47 -16.88 13.82
N THR A 523 15.85 -18.13 14.05
CA THR A 523 16.96 -18.54 14.93
C THR A 523 18.06 -19.20 14.11
N THR A 524 19.28 -19.23 14.67
CA THR A 524 20.45 -19.73 13.94
C THR A 524 21.35 -20.57 14.83
N SER A 525 21.93 -21.61 14.24
CA SER A 525 23.01 -22.39 14.85
C SER A 525 24.23 -22.45 13.95
N ALA A 526 25.40 -22.48 14.60
CA ALA A 526 26.70 -22.50 13.95
C ALA A 526 27.44 -23.79 14.29
N LEU A 527 27.74 -24.57 13.26
CA LEU A 527 28.43 -25.85 13.27
C LEU A 527 29.69 -25.79 12.40
N ASP A 528 30.43 -26.89 12.34
CA ASP A 528 31.68 -26.96 11.57
C ASP A 528 31.41 -26.80 10.08
N ARG A 529 31.76 -25.62 9.55
CA ARG A 529 31.48 -25.21 8.16
C ARG A 529 30.01 -25.30 7.76
N GLU A 530 29.12 -25.17 8.75
CA GLU A 530 27.69 -25.32 8.56
C GLU A 530 26.94 -24.27 9.38
N ILE A 531 25.88 -23.74 8.79
CA ILE A 531 24.91 -22.85 9.45
C ILE A 531 23.54 -23.48 9.28
N ILE A 532 22.76 -23.47 10.35
CA ILE A 532 21.34 -23.85 10.31
C ILE A 532 20.54 -22.57 10.56
N LEU A 533 19.60 -22.30 9.66
CA LEU A 533 18.55 -21.32 9.85
C LEU A 533 17.25 -22.07 10.19
N GLU A 534 16.51 -21.58 11.17
CA GLU A 534 15.26 -22.18 11.64
C GLU A 534 14.24 -21.07 11.90
N TRP A 535 13.00 -21.23 11.43
CA TRP A 535 11.89 -20.30 11.65
C TRP A 535 10.52 -21.00 11.85
N GLY A 536 10.55 -22.21 12.38
CA GLY A 536 9.42 -23.11 12.61
C GLY A 536 9.15 -23.44 14.08
N LEU A 537 9.93 -22.92 15.02
CA LEU A 537 9.76 -23.17 16.46
C LEU A 537 8.64 -22.33 17.11
N GLU A 538 8.45 -21.08 16.69
CA GLU A 538 7.46 -20.18 17.30
C GLU A 538 6.11 -20.25 16.59
N HIS A 539 5.21 -21.10 17.09
CA HIS A 539 3.92 -21.39 16.41
C HIS A 539 3.04 -20.16 16.24
N ALA A 540 3.01 -19.26 17.22
CA ALA A 540 2.27 -18.00 17.11
C ALA A 540 2.82 -17.07 16.02
N ALA A 541 4.13 -17.13 15.72
CA ALA A 541 4.71 -16.40 14.60
C ALA A 541 4.32 -17.02 13.26
N ILE A 542 4.36 -18.36 13.17
CA ILE A 542 3.93 -19.11 11.99
C ILE A 542 2.48 -18.78 11.66
N GLU A 543 1.58 -18.81 12.65
CA GLU A 543 0.17 -18.49 12.43
C GLU A 543 0.01 -17.05 11.91
N ARG A 544 0.68 -16.07 12.54
CA ARG A 544 0.63 -14.67 12.07
C ARG A 544 1.18 -14.46 10.64
N THR A 545 2.13 -15.29 10.21
CA THR A 545 2.76 -15.19 8.88
C THR A 545 1.99 -15.97 7.81
N GLU A 546 1.60 -17.21 8.08
CA GLU A 546 1.14 -18.16 7.06
C GLU A 546 -0.38 -18.24 6.91
N THR A 547 -1.17 -17.90 7.95
CA THR A 547 -2.63 -18.06 7.91
C THR A 547 -3.37 -16.77 7.60
N SER A 548 -2.75 -15.61 7.86
CA SER A 548 -3.42 -14.32 7.68
C SER A 548 -3.56 -13.95 6.20
N ILE A 549 -4.78 -13.67 5.76
CA ILE A 549 -5.02 -12.95 4.50
C ILE A 549 -4.81 -11.47 4.79
N LYS A 550 -3.84 -10.86 4.12
CA LYS A 550 -3.51 -9.43 4.25
C LYS A 550 -4.27 -8.62 3.22
N GLY A 551 -4.71 -7.41 3.58
CA GLY A 551 -5.46 -6.52 2.66
C GLY A 551 -6.67 -7.19 1.99
N GLY A 552 -7.30 -8.17 2.67
CA GLY A 552 -8.48 -8.89 2.17
C GLY A 552 -8.24 -9.93 1.08
N VAL A 553 -7.12 -9.87 0.34
CA VAL A 553 -6.90 -10.71 -0.86
C VAL A 553 -5.52 -11.36 -0.95
N TYR A 554 -4.56 -10.99 -0.10
CA TYR A 554 -3.18 -11.49 -0.19
C TYR A 554 -2.95 -12.69 0.72
N ALA A 555 -2.85 -13.87 0.13
CA ALA A 555 -2.60 -15.12 0.86
C ALA A 555 -1.10 -15.45 0.87
N PHE A 556 -0.59 -15.90 2.01
CA PHE A 556 0.79 -16.40 2.12
C PHE A 556 1.06 -17.49 1.06
N GLU A 557 2.23 -17.42 0.44
CA GLU A 557 2.64 -18.35 -0.62
C GLU A 557 3.93 -19.09 -0.27
N GLY A 558 4.92 -18.41 0.33
CA GLY A 558 6.20 -19.05 0.64
C GLY A 558 7.20 -18.19 1.40
N TYR A 559 8.39 -18.77 1.60
CA TYR A 559 9.56 -18.16 2.19
C TYR A 559 10.70 -18.06 1.18
N THR A 560 11.51 -17.01 1.27
CA THR A 560 12.76 -16.88 0.51
C THR A 560 13.93 -16.69 1.46
N VAL A 561 15.05 -17.38 1.18
CA VAL A 561 16.30 -17.26 1.92
C VAL A 561 17.35 -16.61 1.05
N TYR A 562 18.04 -15.60 1.58
CA TYR A 562 19.09 -14.85 0.89
C TYR A 562 20.40 -14.90 1.66
N GLN A 563 21.52 -14.83 0.94
CA GLN A 563 22.83 -14.49 1.48
C GLN A 563 23.16 -13.04 1.10
N LEU A 564 23.59 -12.23 2.07
CA LEU A 564 23.93 -10.82 1.88
C LEU A 564 25.46 -10.60 1.97
N PRO A 565 26.00 -9.62 1.24
CA PRO A 565 27.42 -9.26 1.34
C PRO A 565 27.78 -8.57 2.66
N SER A 566 26.82 -7.92 3.32
CA SER A 566 26.97 -7.30 4.64
C SER A 566 25.64 -7.25 5.39
N VAL A 567 25.68 -6.92 6.69
CA VAL A 567 24.47 -6.77 7.52
C VAL A 567 23.58 -5.58 7.11
N THR A 568 24.16 -4.57 6.46
CA THR A 568 23.45 -3.37 6.00
C THR A 568 23.12 -3.39 4.51
N ALA A 569 23.43 -4.50 3.81
CA ALA A 569 23.17 -4.61 2.38
C ALA A 569 21.66 -4.68 2.11
N HIS A 570 21.23 -4.11 0.99
CA HIS A 570 19.85 -4.23 0.53
C HIS A 570 19.60 -5.61 -0.11
N LEU A 571 18.35 -6.08 -0.11
CA LEU A 571 18.00 -7.35 -0.79
C LEU A 571 18.34 -7.33 -2.29
N SER A 572 18.40 -6.16 -2.92
CA SER A 572 18.84 -6.00 -4.32
C SER A 572 20.30 -6.39 -4.55
N GLU A 573 21.13 -6.41 -3.50
CA GLU A 573 22.53 -6.85 -3.54
C GLU A 573 22.70 -8.32 -3.07
N ALA A 574 21.60 -8.96 -2.67
CA ALA A 574 21.63 -10.28 -2.08
C ALA A 574 21.56 -11.39 -3.13
N THR A 575 22.13 -12.55 -2.79
CA THR A 575 22.02 -13.77 -3.58
C THR A 575 20.94 -14.66 -3.00
N ARG A 576 19.94 -15.04 -3.80
CA ARG A 576 18.92 -16.02 -3.37
C ARG A 576 19.56 -17.39 -3.18
N VAL A 577 19.38 -17.96 -1.99
CA VAL A 577 19.87 -19.29 -1.59
C VAL A 577 18.80 -20.35 -1.83
N ALA A 578 17.55 -20.08 -1.44
CA ALA A 578 16.43 -21.02 -1.58
C ALA A 578 15.08 -20.29 -1.59
N THR A 579 14.06 -20.94 -2.16
CA THR A 579 12.65 -20.58 -2.00
C THR A 579 11.88 -21.83 -1.53
N PHE A 580 10.90 -21.64 -0.65
CA PHE A 580 9.99 -22.69 -0.19
C PHE A 580 8.55 -22.21 -0.31
N ASP A 581 7.75 -22.85 -1.13
CA ASP A 581 6.45 -22.37 -1.55
C ASP A 581 5.40 -23.49 -1.58
N LYS A 582 4.13 -23.11 -1.50
CA LYS A 582 3.03 -24.06 -1.53
C LYS A 582 3.07 -24.86 -2.85
N PRO A 583 2.83 -26.18 -2.81
CA PRO A 583 2.83 -27.01 -4.02
C PRO A 583 1.50 -26.84 -4.78
N ASN A 584 1.21 -25.63 -5.24
CA ASN A 584 -0.07 -25.23 -5.86
C ASN A 584 0.07 -24.81 -7.34
N GLY A 585 1.29 -24.85 -7.90
CA GLY A 585 1.59 -24.48 -9.28
C GLY A 585 2.02 -23.02 -9.48
N ILE A 586 2.08 -22.21 -8.42
CA ILE A 586 2.45 -20.79 -8.49
C ILE A 586 3.98 -20.63 -8.40
N ARG A 587 4.67 -20.88 -9.52
CA ARG A 587 6.14 -20.78 -9.57
C ARG A 587 6.69 -19.39 -9.90
N TYR A 588 5.96 -18.60 -10.67
CA TYR A 588 6.44 -17.32 -11.15
C TYR A 588 5.36 -16.29 -10.98
N VAL A 589 5.60 -15.34 -10.08
CA VAL A 589 4.70 -14.21 -9.89
C VAL A 589 5.32 -13.01 -10.55
N LYS A 590 4.66 -12.51 -11.60
CA LYS A 590 5.08 -11.30 -12.30
C LYS A 590 4.23 -10.12 -11.86
N GLY A 591 4.83 -8.94 -11.92
CA GLY A 591 4.11 -7.70 -11.71
C GLY A 591 4.87 -6.54 -12.31
N ASP A 592 4.14 -5.46 -12.52
CA ASP A 592 4.67 -4.24 -13.09
C ASP A 592 5.35 -3.43 -11.98
N VAL A 593 6.63 -3.12 -12.16
CA VAL A 593 7.41 -2.28 -11.24
C VAL A 593 7.86 -1.04 -12.01
N TYR A 594 7.71 0.13 -11.39
CA TYR A 594 8.19 1.37 -11.98
C TYR A 594 9.72 1.37 -12.00
N ASP A 595 10.30 1.44 -13.19
CA ASP A 595 11.72 1.62 -13.38
C ASP A 595 12.01 3.11 -13.56
N TYR A 596 12.63 3.71 -12.55
CA TYR A 596 13.03 5.12 -12.55
C TYR A 596 14.06 5.47 -13.64
N THR A 597 14.76 4.47 -14.20
CA THR A 597 15.75 4.69 -15.25
C THR A 597 15.08 4.88 -16.61
N SER A 598 14.16 3.99 -16.95
CA SER A 598 13.42 4.07 -18.21
C SER A 598 12.21 5.00 -18.14
N GLY A 599 11.68 5.27 -16.93
CA GLY A 599 10.45 6.04 -16.74
C GLY A 599 9.18 5.24 -17.07
N PHE A 600 9.29 3.91 -17.17
CA PHE A 600 8.18 3.01 -17.50
C PHE A 600 7.95 1.99 -16.39
N TYR A 601 6.73 1.47 -16.35
CA TYR A 601 6.45 0.22 -15.65
C TYR A 601 6.96 -0.94 -16.47
N VAL A 602 7.84 -1.74 -15.88
CA VAL A 602 8.42 -2.94 -16.49
C VAL A 602 7.85 -4.15 -15.79
N SER A 603 7.29 -5.07 -16.57
CA SER A 603 6.84 -6.36 -16.05
C SER A 603 8.07 -7.17 -15.62
N THR A 604 8.22 -7.37 -14.32
CA THR A 604 9.34 -8.07 -13.70
C THR A 604 8.89 -9.29 -12.92
N LEU A 605 9.82 -10.18 -12.62
CA LEU A 605 9.57 -11.34 -11.77
C LEU A 605 9.66 -10.88 -10.31
N LEU A 606 8.50 -10.76 -9.66
CA LEU A 606 8.41 -10.38 -8.25
C LEU A 606 8.83 -11.53 -7.34
N GLN A 607 8.35 -12.75 -7.63
CA GLN A 607 8.65 -13.94 -6.84
C GLN A 607 8.96 -15.13 -7.74
N THR A 608 9.86 -16.00 -7.26
CA THR A 608 10.18 -17.28 -7.92
C THR A 608 10.07 -18.41 -6.91
N GLY A 609 9.01 -19.19 -7.06
CA GLY A 609 8.76 -20.44 -6.36
C GLY A 609 9.45 -21.64 -6.98
N SER A 610 9.35 -22.77 -6.28
CA SER A 610 9.88 -24.08 -6.63
C SER A 610 8.79 -25.17 -6.70
N ASP A 611 7.57 -24.89 -6.23
CA ASP A 611 6.52 -25.85 -5.82
C ASP A 611 7.04 -26.96 -4.87
N GLY A 612 8.10 -26.67 -4.11
CA GLY A 612 8.83 -27.66 -3.33
C GLY A 612 8.19 -28.02 -2.00
N GLY A 613 7.09 -27.34 -1.63
CA GLY A 613 6.49 -27.40 -0.30
C GLY A 613 7.11 -26.39 0.66
N ILE A 614 6.33 -25.98 1.66
CA ILE A 614 6.79 -25.09 2.72
C ILE A 614 7.83 -25.81 3.58
N ARG A 615 8.94 -25.12 3.84
CA ARG A 615 9.94 -25.53 4.83
C ARG A 615 10.23 -24.37 5.75
N ARG A 616 10.53 -24.70 7.00
CA ARG A 616 10.82 -23.73 8.07
C ARG A 616 12.25 -23.82 8.60
N SER A 617 13.12 -24.47 7.85
CA SER A 617 14.52 -24.62 8.21
C SER A 617 15.38 -24.86 6.98
N LEU A 618 16.64 -24.45 7.06
CA LEU A 618 17.62 -24.67 6.01
C LEU A 618 19.02 -24.86 6.58
N ARG A 619 19.66 -25.97 6.17
CA ARG A 619 21.10 -26.18 6.33
C ARG A 619 21.87 -25.49 5.20
N ILE A 620 22.89 -24.73 5.56
CA ILE A 620 23.76 -24.01 4.64
C ILE A 620 25.20 -24.44 4.91
N ASP A 621 25.88 -24.96 3.89
CA ASP A 621 27.27 -25.42 3.96
C ASP A 621 28.17 -24.78 2.90
N ARG A 622 27.63 -23.81 2.15
CA ARG A 622 28.32 -23.10 1.07
C ARG A 622 28.14 -21.59 1.16
N ASP A 623 29.18 -20.88 0.75
CA ASP A 623 29.16 -19.45 0.48
C ASP A 623 28.66 -19.23 -0.95
N MET A 624 27.37 -18.96 -1.11
CA MET A 624 26.72 -18.78 -2.41
C MET A 624 27.24 -17.53 -3.14
N ILE A 625 27.54 -16.45 -2.41
CA ILE A 625 28.14 -15.24 -3.01
C ILE A 625 29.52 -15.57 -3.59
N ALA A 626 30.40 -16.20 -2.80
CA ALA A 626 31.73 -16.58 -3.30
C ALA A 626 31.66 -17.65 -4.40
N GLN A 627 30.71 -18.59 -4.33
CA GLN A 627 30.48 -19.58 -5.38
C GLN A 627 30.09 -18.91 -6.70
N ILE A 628 29.20 -17.91 -6.69
CA ILE A 628 28.83 -17.16 -7.91
C ILE A 628 30.04 -16.41 -8.49
N GLN A 629 30.86 -15.80 -7.63
CA GLN A 629 32.04 -15.05 -8.05
C GLN A 629 33.14 -15.93 -8.65
N THR A 630 33.35 -17.12 -8.08
CA THR A 630 34.43 -18.04 -8.49
C THR A 630 34.00 -19.06 -9.54
N GLY A 631 32.69 -19.29 -9.69
CA GLY A 631 32.13 -20.36 -10.52
C GLY A 631 32.23 -21.76 -9.89
N GLU A 632 32.84 -21.90 -8.71
CA GLU A 632 33.13 -23.18 -8.07
C GLU A 632 32.51 -23.29 -6.67
N PRO A 633 32.06 -24.48 -6.24
CA PRO A 633 31.55 -24.70 -4.89
C PRO A 633 32.52 -24.20 -3.81
N THR A 634 32.13 -23.14 -3.10
CA THR A 634 32.94 -22.56 -2.03
C THR A 634 32.35 -22.94 -0.67
N PRO A 635 33.08 -23.69 0.18
CA PRO A 635 32.58 -24.07 1.50
C PRO A 635 32.51 -22.86 2.43
N LEU A 636 31.69 -22.96 3.49
CA LEU A 636 31.79 -22.02 4.60
C LEU A 636 33.12 -22.20 5.36
N TYR A 637 33.67 -21.11 5.87
CA TYR A 637 34.88 -21.11 6.69
C TYR A 637 34.56 -20.73 8.12
N ASN A 638 35.04 -21.53 9.07
CA ASN A 638 34.85 -21.25 10.48
C ASN A 638 35.51 -19.92 10.88
N GLY A 639 34.79 -19.12 11.66
CA GLY A 639 35.23 -17.79 12.11
C GLY A 639 35.04 -16.65 11.11
N LYS A 640 34.71 -16.94 9.84
CA LYS A 640 34.26 -15.91 8.88
C LYS A 640 32.81 -15.53 9.20
N GLU A 641 32.49 -14.24 9.15
CA GLU A 641 31.11 -13.75 9.26
C GLU A 641 30.34 -13.97 7.96
N TYR A 642 29.11 -14.46 8.11
CA TYR A 642 28.14 -14.58 7.04
C TYR A 642 26.83 -13.91 7.45
N TYR A 643 26.12 -13.38 6.46
CA TYR A 643 24.86 -12.67 6.62
C TYR A 643 23.80 -13.36 5.79
N PHE A 644 22.70 -13.75 6.43
CA PHE A 644 21.55 -14.34 5.77
C PHE A 644 20.29 -13.56 6.10
N ALA A 645 19.30 -13.59 5.22
CA ALA A 645 17.97 -13.09 5.51
C ALA A 645 16.92 -14.14 5.16
N VAL A 646 15.85 -14.17 5.95
CA VAL A 646 14.63 -14.91 5.64
C VAL A 646 13.49 -13.92 5.52
N THR A 647 12.70 -14.10 4.48
CA THR A 647 11.48 -13.33 4.19
C THR A 647 10.33 -14.29 3.94
N ALA A 648 9.10 -13.81 4.14
CA ALA A 648 7.87 -14.45 3.69
C ALA A 648 7.24 -13.61 2.57
N TYR A 649 6.62 -14.25 1.59
CA TYR A 649 5.88 -13.57 0.53
C TYR A 649 4.46 -14.10 0.39
N ASN A 650 3.57 -13.24 -0.09
CA ASN A 650 2.18 -13.56 -0.40
C ASN A 650 1.90 -13.43 -1.91
N VAL A 651 0.76 -13.94 -2.34
CA VAL A 651 0.22 -13.73 -3.69
C VAL A 651 -1.18 -13.16 -3.60
N ASN A 652 -1.50 -12.29 -4.55
CA ASN A 652 -2.86 -11.80 -4.71
C ASN A 652 -3.75 -12.93 -5.25
N THR A 653 -4.83 -13.22 -4.54
CA THR A 653 -5.80 -14.27 -4.92
C THR A 653 -6.78 -13.83 -6.00
N VAL A 654 -6.83 -12.52 -6.30
CA VAL A 654 -7.71 -11.94 -7.33
C VAL A 654 -6.88 -11.60 -8.57
N ILE A 655 -7.20 -12.27 -9.68
CA ILE A 655 -6.52 -12.06 -10.97
C ILE A 655 -6.74 -10.62 -11.44
N GLY A 656 -5.66 -9.96 -11.89
CA GLY A 656 -5.69 -8.61 -12.46
C GLY A 656 -5.51 -7.49 -11.43
N GLN A 657 -5.64 -7.77 -10.14
CA GLN A 657 -5.36 -6.78 -9.10
C GLN A 657 -3.86 -6.66 -8.79
N VAL A 658 -3.44 -5.44 -8.48
CA VAL A 658 -2.04 -5.09 -8.20
C VAL A 658 -1.85 -4.54 -6.77
N PRO A 659 -0.66 -4.72 -6.16
CA PRO A 659 0.44 -5.58 -6.63
C PRO A 659 0.05 -7.06 -6.67
N ALA A 660 0.74 -7.86 -7.50
CA ALA A 660 0.46 -9.30 -7.61
C ALA A 660 1.06 -10.11 -6.43
N SER A 661 2.08 -9.58 -5.77
CA SER A 661 2.75 -10.20 -4.62
C SER A 661 3.53 -9.15 -3.85
N MET A 662 3.69 -9.37 -2.55
CA MET A 662 4.53 -8.58 -1.66
C MET A 662 5.39 -9.48 -0.77
N GLU A 663 6.52 -8.93 -0.33
CA GLU A 663 7.50 -9.62 0.51
C GLU A 663 7.70 -8.90 1.84
N SER A 664 7.76 -9.64 2.94
CA SER A 664 7.93 -9.12 4.28
C SER A 664 9.30 -8.43 4.44
N THR A 665 9.43 -7.53 5.41
CA THR A 665 10.73 -7.00 5.82
C THR A 665 11.70 -8.15 6.15
N PRO A 666 12.94 -8.15 5.60
CA PRO A 666 13.88 -9.24 5.80
C PRO A 666 14.38 -9.32 7.24
N VAL A 667 14.40 -10.53 7.79
CA VAL A 667 15.04 -10.81 9.09
C VAL A 667 16.49 -11.18 8.85
N VAL A 668 17.38 -10.21 9.00
CA VAL A 668 18.82 -10.37 8.76
C VAL A 668 19.51 -10.95 10.00
N VAL A 669 20.20 -12.07 9.82
CA VAL A 669 20.97 -12.76 10.86
C VAL A 669 22.46 -12.74 10.50
N ARG A 670 23.30 -12.54 11.52
CA ARG A 670 24.77 -12.61 11.42
C ARG A 670 25.25 -13.88 12.12
N VAL A 671 25.99 -14.72 11.41
CA VAL A 671 26.45 -16.01 11.93
C VAL A 671 27.91 -16.27 11.59
N LYS A 672 28.69 -16.80 12.55
CA LYS A 672 30.07 -17.28 12.37
C LYS A 672 30.08 -18.81 12.52
N PRO A 673 30.23 -19.60 11.43
CA PRO A 673 30.41 -21.06 11.52
C PRO A 673 31.55 -21.40 12.47
N ARG A 674 31.40 -22.48 13.22
CA ARG A 674 32.35 -22.84 14.28
C ARG A 674 32.23 -24.29 14.68
N ILE A 675 33.31 -24.84 15.22
CA ILE A 675 33.24 -26.14 15.88
C ILE A 675 32.78 -25.89 17.34
N PRO A 676 31.65 -26.46 17.79
CA PRO A 676 31.22 -26.35 19.18
C PRO A 676 32.31 -26.77 20.17
N PHE A 677 32.50 -25.99 21.24
CA PHE A 677 33.57 -26.21 22.21
C PHE A 677 33.10 -27.23 23.23
N GLY A 678 33.88 -28.29 23.46
CA GLY A 678 33.58 -29.31 24.46
C GLY A 678 32.32 -30.12 24.19
N GLN A 679 31.71 -29.98 23.01
CA GLN A 679 30.45 -30.62 22.64
C GLN A 679 30.64 -31.52 21.42
N GLN A 680 29.93 -32.65 21.44
CA GLN A 680 29.81 -33.55 20.30
C GLN A 680 28.34 -33.94 20.12
N VAL A 681 27.82 -33.72 18.92
CA VAL A 681 26.50 -34.15 18.48
C VAL A 681 26.58 -35.54 17.83
N THR A 682 25.56 -36.37 18.07
CA THR A 682 25.46 -37.73 17.51
C THR A 682 24.52 -37.83 16.33
N THR A 683 23.69 -36.81 16.12
CA THR A 683 22.76 -36.66 15.00
C THR A 683 23.16 -35.47 14.13
N LYS A 684 22.63 -35.44 12.91
CA LYS A 684 22.84 -34.39 11.91
C LYS A 684 21.51 -33.83 11.45
N TYR A 685 21.56 -32.64 10.84
CA TYR A 685 20.41 -32.07 10.13
C TYR A 685 19.83 -33.10 9.14
N GLY A 686 18.53 -33.34 9.22
CA GLY A 686 17.78 -34.24 8.36
C GLY A 686 17.71 -35.70 8.86
N ASP A 687 18.43 -36.07 9.92
CA ASP A 687 18.31 -37.40 10.51
C ASP A 687 16.89 -37.60 11.08
N THR A 688 16.33 -38.80 10.96
CA THR A 688 15.06 -39.16 11.61
C THR A 688 15.35 -39.90 12.92
N LEU A 689 14.57 -39.59 13.96
CA LEU A 689 14.66 -40.25 15.25
C LEU A 689 13.79 -41.52 15.27
N ALA A 690 14.22 -42.52 16.03
CA ALA A 690 13.42 -43.70 16.28
C ALA A 690 12.15 -43.33 17.06
N VAL A 691 11.03 -43.94 16.68
CA VAL A 691 9.72 -43.73 17.31
C VAL A 691 9.14 -45.08 17.71
N ASP A 692 8.67 -45.15 18.94
CA ASP A 692 7.95 -46.30 19.47
C ASP A 692 6.44 -46.05 19.40
N HIS A 693 5.68 -46.92 18.74
CA HIS A 693 4.21 -46.93 18.76
C HIS A 693 3.75 -47.75 19.97
N VAL A 694 3.53 -47.08 21.10
CA VAL A 694 3.38 -47.73 22.41
C VAL A 694 1.94 -48.13 22.75
N ALA A 695 0.95 -47.54 22.07
CA ALA A 695 -0.47 -47.89 22.23
C ALA A 695 -1.25 -47.64 20.94
N GLY A 696 -2.38 -48.34 20.77
CA GLY A 696 -3.29 -48.22 19.63
C GLY A 696 -3.00 -49.21 18.48
N LEU A 697 -3.91 -49.27 17.52
CA LEU A 697 -3.84 -50.18 16.36
C LEU A 697 -3.77 -49.44 15.02
N GLY A 698 -3.62 -48.11 15.07
CA GLY A 698 -3.44 -47.29 13.88
C GLY A 698 -2.26 -47.77 13.03
N LYS A 699 -2.31 -47.44 11.74
CA LYS A 699 -1.24 -47.72 10.78
C LYS A 699 -0.51 -46.45 10.33
N GLY A 700 -0.83 -45.31 10.93
CA GLY A 700 -0.09 -44.06 10.74
C GLY A 700 1.31 -44.12 11.34
N SER A 701 2.21 -43.29 10.83
CA SER A 701 3.57 -43.16 11.35
C SER A 701 3.98 -41.70 11.55
N VAL A 702 4.86 -41.51 12.53
CA VAL A 702 5.40 -40.21 12.95
C VAL A 702 6.88 -40.18 12.61
N ALA A 703 7.37 -39.06 12.08
CA ALA A 703 8.78 -38.86 11.75
C ALA A 703 9.31 -37.58 12.42
N PRO A 704 9.93 -37.67 13.61
CA PRO A 704 10.71 -36.59 14.19
C PRO A 704 12.02 -36.46 13.43
N ILE A 705 12.24 -35.31 12.80
CA ILE A 705 13.39 -34.96 11.97
C ILE A 705 14.26 -33.98 12.75
N VAL A 706 15.55 -34.27 12.84
CA VAL A 706 16.53 -33.37 13.46
C VAL A 706 16.76 -32.17 12.55
N VAL A 707 16.44 -30.99 13.05
CA VAL A 707 16.68 -29.71 12.37
C VAL A 707 17.86 -28.99 12.99
N ASP A 708 18.00 -29.01 14.31
CA ASP A 708 19.16 -28.44 14.99
C ASP A 708 19.69 -29.41 16.06
N PRO A 709 20.77 -30.16 15.76
CA PRO A 709 21.31 -31.14 16.69
C PRO A 709 21.95 -30.49 17.93
N LEU A 710 22.28 -29.19 17.91
CA LEU A 710 22.83 -28.49 19.10
C LEU A 710 21.78 -28.16 20.14
N LEU A 711 20.51 -28.10 19.75
CA LEU A 711 19.41 -27.80 20.67
C LEU A 711 18.87 -29.04 21.37
N GLY A 712 19.37 -30.23 21.04
CA GLY A 712 18.91 -31.50 21.59
C GLY A 712 18.83 -31.47 23.13
N THR A 713 17.68 -31.88 23.67
CA THR A 713 17.36 -31.69 25.10
C THR A 713 17.71 -32.88 25.98
N GLY A 714 17.83 -34.09 25.42
CA GLY A 714 17.95 -35.33 26.19
C GLY A 714 16.61 -35.82 26.75
N ASP A 715 15.52 -35.10 26.49
CA ASP A 715 14.19 -35.42 26.99
C ASP A 715 13.44 -36.38 26.05
N SER A 716 12.39 -37.00 26.58
CA SER A 716 11.45 -37.88 25.90
C SER A 716 10.12 -37.15 25.65
N TYR A 717 9.55 -37.40 24.47
CA TYR A 717 8.35 -36.74 23.99
C TYR A 717 7.30 -37.76 23.57
N ARG A 718 6.03 -37.42 23.83
CA ARG A 718 4.89 -38.27 23.53
C ARG A 718 3.89 -37.52 22.67
N LEU A 719 3.36 -38.22 21.68
CA LEU A 719 2.27 -37.80 20.81
C LEU A 719 1.01 -38.59 21.16
N THR A 720 -0.08 -37.89 21.43
CA THR A 720 -1.41 -38.49 21.70
C THR A 720 -2.49 -37.84 20.83
N PHE A 721 -3.51 -38.60 20.49
CA PHE A 721 -4.59 -38.12 19.61
C PHE A 721 -5.92 -38.05 20.36
N GLN A 722 -6.71 -37.03 20.04
CA GLN A 722 -7.99 -36.76 20.68
C GLN A 722 -9.07 -36.51 19.62
N PRO A 723 -10.31 -36.96 19.82
CA PRO A 723 -11.41 -36.64 18.91
C PRO A 723 -11.62 -35.15 18.76
N SER A 724 -11.89 -34.73 17.52
CA SER A 724 -12.29 -33.36 17.20
C SER A 724 -13.58 -33.38 16.40
N ALA A 725 -14.55 -32.57 16.80
CA ALA A 725 -15.82 -32.42 16.07
C ALA A 725 -15.63 -31.83 14.67
N VAL A 726 -14.51 -31.14 14.43
CA VAL A 726 -14.22 -30.43 13.16
C VAL A 726 -13.22 -31.20 12.30
N ASP A 727 -12.14 -31.71 12.89
CA ASP A 727 -11.02 -32.32 12.15
C ASP A 727 -10.92 -33.84 12.36
N SER A 728 -11.94 -34.49 12.94
CA SER A 728 -12.01 -35.90 13.37
C SER A 728 -11.04 -36.29 14.49
N LEU A 729 -9.75 -35.97 14.35
CA LEU A 729 -8.67 -36.19 15.32
C LEU A 729 -7.76 -34.97 15.37
N THR A 730 -7.28 -34.64 16.57
CA THR A 730 -6.23 -33.63 16.81
C THR A 730 -5.10 -34.22 17.63
N LEU A 731 -3.88 -33.73 17.42
CA LEU A 731 -2.66 -34.18 18.08
C LEU A 731 -2.28 -33.27 19.27
N THR A 732 -1.78 -33.89 20.34
CA THR A 732 -1.07 -33.23 21.44
C THR A 732 0.34 -33.77 21.53
N ILE A 733 1.32 -32.87 21.70
CA ILE A 733 2.73 -33.21 21.92
C ILE A 733 3.11 -32.77 23.33
N GLU A 734 3.58 -33.70 24.14
CA GLU A 734 4.08 -33.45 25.49
C GLU A 734 5.56 -33.83 25.61
N ASN A 735 6.31 -33.03 26.37
CA ASN A 735 7.58 -33.44 26.95
C ASN A 735 7.27 -34.11 28.29
N PHE A 736 7.18 -35.44 28.28
CA PHE A 736 6.76 -36.20 29.46
C PHE A 736 7.90 -36.45 30.44
N THR A 737 9.16 -36.22 30.05
CA THR A 737 10.27 -36.13 31.00
C THR A 737 10.10 -34.93 31.93
N ARG A 738 9.56 -33.82 31.43
CA ARG A 738 9.36 -32.57 32.18
C ARG A 738 7.91 -32.29 32.58
N ASN A 739 7.00 -33.21 32.28
CA ASN A 739 5.57 -33.06 32.53
C ASN A 739 5.00 -31.73 31.97
N ALA A 740 5.37 -31.41 30.72
CA ALA A 740 5.01 -30.17 30.06
C ALA A 740 4.36 -30.42 28.70
N ILE A 741 3.17 -29.86 28.48
CA ILE A 741 2.52 -29.85 27.16
C ILE A 741 3.24 -28.80 26.31
N ILE A 742 3.75 -29.22 25.15
CA ILE A 742 4.39 -28.31 24.20
C ILE A 742 3.33 -27.64 23.34
N VAL A 743 2.41 -28.44 22.83
CA VAL A 743 1.33 -27.98 21.94
C VAL A 743 0.18 -28.97 21.99
N SER A 744 -1.04 -28.46 21.90
CA SER A 744 -2.29 -29.24 22.03
C SER A 744 -3.28 -28.81 20.95
N GLY A 745 -4.08 -29.75 20.46
CA GLY A 745 -5.16 -29.47 19.50
C GLY A 745 -4.69 -29.28 18.06
N LEU A 746 -3.53 -29.82 17.68
CA LEU A 746 -3.00 -29.69 16.32
C LEU A 746 -3.81 -30.49 15.32
N LYS A 747 -4.11 -29.89 14.16
CA LYS A 747 -4.86 -30.55 13.11
C LYS A 747 -3.94 -31.53 12.38
N MET A 748 -4.44 -32.73 12.16
CA MET A 748 -3.68 -33.81 11.51
C MET A 748 -3.24 -33.45 10.08
N LYS A 749 -4.12 -32.77 9.33
CA LYS A 749 -3.86 -32.35 7.95
C LYS A 749 -2.66 -31.40 7.83
N ASP A 750 -2.50 -30.48 8.80
CA ASP A 750 -1.43 -29.46 8.76
C ASP A 750 -0.04 -30.13 8.85
N LEU A 751 0.06 -31.22 9.62
CA LEU A 751 1.31 -31.98 9.84
C LEU A 751 1.62 -33.02 8.75
N GLN A 752 0.62 -33.37 7.94
CA GLN A 752 0.82 -34.20 6.75
C GLN A 752 1.37 -33.37 5.59
N GLU A 753 1.04 -32.07 5.55
CA GLU A 753 1.51 -31.14 4.53
C GLU A 753 2.85 -30.48 4.91
N VAL A 754 3.01 -30.09 6.18
CA VAL A 754 4.20 -29.37 6.64
C VAL A 754 4.66 -29.83 8.02
N SER A 755 5.95 -30.11 8.15
CA SER A 755 6.54 -30.47 9.45
C SER A 755 6.52 -29.29 10.44
N MET A 756 6.28 -29.57 11.72
CA MET A 756 6.20 -28.56 12.78
C MET A 756 7.42 -28.56 13.69
N GLY A 757 7.97 -27.39 14.00
CA GLY A 757 9.05 -27.27 14.98
C GLY A 757 8.60 -27.54 16.41
N VAL A 758 9.42 -28.28 17.15
CA VAL A 758 9.24 -28.64 18.56
C VAL A 758 10.56 -28.33 19.28
N PRO A 759 10.51 -27.90 20.57
CA PRO A 759 11.72 -27.67 21.35
C PRO A 759 12.69 -28.85 21.28
N GLY A 760 13.98 -28.53 21.27
CA GLY A 760 15.02 -29.53 21.04
C GLY A 760 15.56 -29.60 19.61
N GLY A 761 15.17 -28.66 18.75
CA GLY A 761 15.65 -28.59 17.37
C GLY A 761 15.08 -29.70 16.49
N ILE A 762 13.83 -30.10 16.72
CA ILE A 762 13.17 -31.18 15.99
C ILE A 762 11.99 -30.64 15.22
N HIS A 763 11.80 -31.12 14.00
CA HIS A 763 10.55 -30.97 13.26
C HIS A 763 9.78 -32.29 13.24
N ILE A 764 8.50 -32.26 13.54
CA ILE A 764 7.63 -33.44 13.49
C ILE A 764 6.77 -33.38 12.24
N GLY A 765 6.84 -34.41 11.41
CA GLY A 765 5.89 -34.68 10.34
C GLY A 765 5.09 -35.97 10.59
N LEU A 766 3.90 -36.04 9.98
CA LEU A 766 3.09 -37.25 9.93
C LEU A 766 3.10 -37.81 8.51
N SER A 767 3.08 -39.13 8.36
CA SER A 767 3.00 -39.77 7.02
C SER A 767 1.74 -40.63 6.87
N VAL A 768 1.57 -41.19 5.66
CA VAL A 768 0.37 -41.88 5.19
C VAL A 768 0.01 -43.10 6.06
N GLY A 769 -1.22 -43.13 6.57
CA GLY A 769 -1.79 -44.24 7.34
C GLY A 769 -2.98 -43.78 8.19
N THR A 770 -3.70 -44.72 8.80
CA THR A 770 -4.83 -44.40 9.68
C THR A 770 -4.36 -44.17 11.11
N PHE A 771 -4.77 -43.05 11.72
CA PHE A 771 -4.58 -42.76 13.14
C PHE A 771 -5.91 -42.95 13.88
N SER A 772 -5.83 -43.23 15.17
CA SER A 772 -6.96 -43.40 16.08
C SER A 772 -6.71 -42.68 17.41
N GLU A 773 -7.78 -42.38 18.15
CA GLU A 773 -7.69 -41.78 19.50
C GLU A 773 -6.91 -42.64 20.51
N ALA A 774 -6.77 -43.94 20.23
CA ALA A 774 -6.02 -44.86 21.06
C ALA A 774 -4.51 -44.88 20.75
N ASP A 775 -4.08 -44.22 19.66
CA ASP A 775 -2.67 -44.25 19.27
C ASP A 775 -1.80 -43.37 20.19
N THR A 776 -0.62 -43.86 20.53
CA THR A 776 0.39 -43.10 21.27
C THR A 776 1.77 -43.40 20.71
N PHE A 777 2.52 -42.36 20.37
CA PHE A 777 3.90 -42.49 19.89
C PHE A 777 4.87 -41.80 20.84
N GLU A 778 6.02 -42.42 21.08
CA GLU A 778 7.07 -41.87 21.94
C GLU A 778 8.40 -41.82 21.19
N TYR A 779 9.20 -40.79 21.45
CA TYR A 779 10.55 -40.65 20.90
C TYR A 779 11.46 -39.90 21.85
N ASN A 780 12.78 -40.06 21.69
CA ASN A 780 13.80 -39.43 22.51
C ASN A 780 14.64 -38.47 21.68
N ILE A 781 14.88 -37.26 22.18
CA ILE A 781 15.76 -36.29 21.53
C ILE A 781 17.16 -36.40 22.13
N PRO A 782 18.19 -36.83 21.37
CA PRO A 782 19.55 -36.89 21.89
C PRO A 782 20.08 -35.50 22.26
N ALA A 783 20.63 -35.33 23.46
CA ALA A 783 21.36 -34.12 23.82
C ALA A 783 22.79 -34.16 23.27
N PRO A 784 23.40 -33.00 22.92
CA PRO A 784 24.83 -32.92 22.69
C PRO A 784 25.60 -33.47 23.89
N SER A 785 26.49 -34.41 23.65
CA SER A 785 27.39 -34.89 24.69
C SER A 785 28.41 -33.80 25.03
N ALA A 786 28.60 -33.55 26.32
CA ALA A 786 29.60 -32.62 26.82
C ALA A 786 30.36 -33.27 27.97
N ASN A 787 31.68 -33.36 27.84
CA ASN A 787 32.54 -33.95 28.86
C ASN A 787 33.97 -33.42 28.78
N ARG A 788 34.77 -33.72 29.80
CA ARG A 788 36.15 -33.23 29.92
C ARG A 788 37.08 -33.69 28.80
N ALA A 789 36.84 -34.87 28.21
CA ALA A 789 37.66 -35.35 27.11
C ALA A 789 37.41 -34.52 25.84
N LEU A 790 36.15 -34.18 25.55
CA LEU A 790 35.79 -33.32 24.43
C LEU A 790 36.33 -31.89 24.60
N GLU A 791 36.26 -31.34 25.81
CA GLU A 791 36.87 -30.03 26.12
C GLU A 791 38.37 -30.05 25.82
N ASN A 792 39.08 -31.08 26.27
CA ASN A 792 40.51 -31.23 26.01
C ASN A 792 40.84 -31.34 24.51
N GLU A 793 40.00 -32.01 23.71
CA GLU A 793 40.15 -32.03 22.25
C GLU A 793 39.91 -30.64 21.63
N SER A 794 38.93 -29.89 22.12
CA SER A 794 38.71 -28.50 21.68
C SER A 794 39.91 -27.60 22.02
N VAL A 795 40.55 -27.76 23.18
CA VAL A 795 41.78 -27.00 23.53
C VAL A 795 42.88 -27.21 22.48
N LYS A 796 43.00 -28.40 21.90
CA LYS A 796 44.01 -28.66 20.86
C LYS A 796 43.78 -27.84 19.59
N ARG A 797 42.51 -27.50 19.29
CA ARG A 797 42.09 -26.73 18.11
C ARG A 797 42.15 -25.21 18.31
N ILE A 798 42.44 -24.72 19.52
CA ILE A 798 42.69 -23.29 19.75
C ILE A 798 43.82 -22.82 18.84
N GLY A 799 43.55 -21.79 18.06
CA GLY A 799 44.47 -21.19 17.11
C GLY A 799 44.34 -19.68 17.05
N VAL A 800 45.15 -19.06 16.20
CA VAL A 800 45.13 -17.62 15.90
C VAL A 800 45.28 -17.43 14.40
N PHE A 801 44.45 -16.58 13.80
CA PHE A 801 44.46 -16.31 12.36
C PHE A 801 44.20 -14.82 12.05
N PRO A 802 44.66 -14.29 10.89
CA PRO A 802 45.62 -14.94 9.99
C PRO A 802 46.99 -15.08 10.66
N ASN A 803 47.71 -16.16 10.33
CA ASN A 803 49.05 -16.44 10.86
C ASN A 803 49.91 -17.14 9.79
N PRO A 804 50.94 -16.48 9.21
CA PRO A 804 51.41 -15.14 9.54
C PRO A 804 50.36 -14.06 9.20
N TYR A 805 50.22 -13.06 10.08
CA TYR A 805 49.52 -11.81 9.76
C TYR A 805 50.44 -10.97 8.89
N LYS A 806 49.96 -10.58 7.69
CA LYS A 806 50.68 -9.70 6.77
C LYS A 806 49.87 -8.42 6.60
N ALA A 807 50.39 -7.31 7.09
CA ALA A 807 49.91 -5.99 6.69
C ALA A 807 50.61 -5.64 5.39
N GLU A 808 50.00 -5.88 4.22
CA GLU A 808 50.34 -5.10 3.02
C GLU A 808 49.25 -5.18 1.94
N ILE A 809 48.99 -3.99 1.35
CA ILE A 809 48.36 -3.70 0.06
C ILE A 809 47.00 -4.37 -0.22
N SER A 810 45.96 -3.94 0.50
CA SER A 810 44.67 -3.73 -0.15
C SER A 810 44.43 -2.23 -0.12
N GLY A 811 44.48 -1.62 -1.30
CA GLY A 811 43.99 -0.27 -1.49
C GLY A 811 42.58 -0.14 -0.93
N TRP A 812 42.14 1.12 -0.83
CA TRP A 812 40.74 1.50 -0.89
C TRP A 812 39.83 0.32 -1.22
N THR A 813 39.08 -0.19 -0.25
CA THR A 813 37.84 -0.86 -0.63
C THR A 813 37.07 0.16 -1.47
N MET A 814 36.30 -0.32 -2.44
CA MET A 814 35.36 0.50 -3.22
C MET A 814 34.33 1.26 -2.32
N TYR A 815 34.43 1.12 -0.99
CA TYR A 815 33.62 1.70 0.07
C TYR A 815 34.45 2.33 1.22
N GLY A 816 35.56 3.01 0.90
CA GLY A 816 36.06 4.16 1.67
C GLY A 816 36.38 4.02 3.17
N GLY A 817 37.12 3.01 3.61
CA GLY A 817 37.63 2.92 4.98
C GLY A 817 39.02 2.28 5.11
N ARG A 818 39.82 2.72 6.09
CA ARG A 818 41.05 2.01 6.50
C ARG A 818 40.65 0.64 7.05
N GLN A 819 41.23 -0.45 6.54
CA GLN A 819 40.99 -1.79 7.11
C GLN A 819 41.37 -1.83 8.59
N ARG A 820 40.47 -2.37 9.42
CA ARG A 820 40.74 -2.64 10.83
C ARG A 820 41.82 -3.73 10.91
N GLN A 821 42.95 -3.45 11.57
CA GLN A 821 44.03 -4.42 11.74
C GLN A 821 43.72 -5.30 12.95
N TYR A 822 43.53 -6.60 12.75
CA TYR A 822 43.31 -7.52 13.85
C TYR A 822 43.72 -8.96 13.50
N VAL A 823 43.99 -9.75 14.54
CA VAL A 823 44.00 -11.21 14.48
C VAL A 823 42.90 -11.77 15.37
N THR A 824 42.40 -12.95 15.05
CA THR A 824 41.34 -13.63 15.77
C THR A 824 41.87 -14.90 16.41
N PHE A 825 41.78 -14.99 17.73
CA PHE A 825 41.88 -16.25 18.45
C PHE A 825 40.55 -16.99 18.32
N ASN A 826 40.59 -18.30 18.05
CA ASN A 826 39.40 -19.10 17.81
C ASN A 826 39.33 -20.35 18.68
N ASN A 827 38.13 -20.95 18.70
CA ASN A 827 37.81 -22.14 19.47
C ASN A 827 38.13 -22.00 20.97
N LEU A 828 37.99 -20.78 21.50
CA LEU A 828 38.16 -20.50 22.93
C LEU A 828 36.93 -20.97 23.73
N PRO A 829 37.10 -21.41 24.99
CA PRO A 829 35.98 -21.57 25.91
C PRO A 829 35.45 -20.19 26.35
N GLN A 830 34.39 -20.20 27.18
CA GLN A 830 33.79 -18.98 27.71
C GLN A 830 34.83 -18.09 28.42
N ARG A 831 35.61 -18.68 29.33
CA ARG A 831 36.66 -17.99 30.11
C ARG A 831 38.07 -18.37 29.66
N ALA A 832 38.85 -17.36 29.29
CA ALA A 832 40.27 -17.52 28.92
C ALA A 832 41.08 -16.26 29.29
N VAL A 833 42.36 -16.44 29.63
CA VAL A 833 43.32 -15.33 29.79
C VAL A 833 44.39 -15.46 28.73
N ILE A 834 44.46 -14.48 27.83
CA ILE A 834 45.42 -14.47 26.71
C ILE A 834 46.53 -13.48 27.06
N ARG A 835 47.77 -13.96 27.20
CA ARG A 835 48.96 -13.13 27.40
C ARG A 835 49.84 -13.21 26.17
N ILE A 836 50.19 -12.07 25.62
CA ILE A 836 51.00 -11.97 24.42
C ILE A 836 52.39 -11.48 24.81
N PHE A 837 53.42 -12.22 24.44
CA PHE A 837 54.81 -11.90 24.69
C PHE A 837 55.58 -11.73 23.38
N ASN A 838 56.58 -10.86 23.35
CA ASN A 838 57.57 -10.85 22.28
C ASN A 838 58.60 -11.99 22.49
N LEU A 839 59.53 -12.19 21.54
CA LEU A 839 60.58 -13.22 21.66
C LEU A 839 61.55 -13.01 22.83
N ALA A 840 61.65 -11.79 23.37
CA ALA A 840 62.46 -11.49 24.56
C ALA A 840 61.75 -11.84 25.88
N GLY A 841 60.48 -12.27 25.81
CA GLY A 841 59.66 -12.60 26.99
C GLY A 841 59.00 -11.40 27.65
N HIS A 842 59.03 -10.21 27.04
CA HIS A 842 58.30 -9.06 27.55
C HIS A 842 56.82 -9.19 27.24
N LEU A 843 55.97 -8.94 28.25
CA LEU A 843 54.52 -8.89 28.08
C LEU A 843 54.15 -7.68 27.21
N VAL A 844 53.47 -7.95 26.12
CA VAL A 844 52.99 -6.96 25.14
C VAL A 844 51.57 -6.53 25.48
N ARG A 845 50.70 -7.50 25.79
CA ARG A 845 49.32 -7.26 26.20
C ARG A 845 48.70 -8.47 26.91
N MET A 846 47.76 -8.22 27.81
CA MET A 846 46.92 -9.23 28.44
C MET A 846 45.44 -8.98 28.15
N PHE A 847 44.72 -10.04 27.81
CA PHE A 847 43.26 -10.04 27.68
C PHE A 847 42.62 -11.02 28.65
N ARG A 848 41.49 -10.62 29.21
CA ARG A 848 40.58 -11.50 29.96
C ARG A 848 39.29 -11.61 29.18
N LYS A 849 38.97 -12.84 28.80
CA LYS A 849 37.74 -13.20 28.09
C LYS A 849 36.79 -13.87 29.08
N ASP A 850 35.53 -13.44 29.10
CA ASP A 850 34.45 -14.05 29.86
C ASP A 850 33.11 -13.79 29.13
N ASP A 851 32.94 -14.43 27.99
CA ASP A 851 31.76 -14.29 27.13
C ASP A 851 31.53 -15.57 26.33
N ALA A 852 30.34 -15.76 25.77
CA ALA A 852 29.97 -17.01 25.08
C ALA A 852 30.60 -17.18 23.67
N SER A 853 31.26 -16.15 23.12
CA SER A 853 31.94 -16.26 21.82
C SER A 853 33.11 -17.23 21.92
N GLN A 854 33.38 -17.99 20.86
CA GLN A 854 34.62 -18.76 20.73
C GLN A 854 35.74 -17.95 20.07
N PHE A 855 35.43 -16.73 19.66
CA PHE A 855 36.31 -15.84 18.93
C PHE A 855 36.68 -14.64 19.78
N PHE A 856 37.96 -14.28 19.78
CA PHE A 856 38.47 -13.08 20.44
C PHE A 856 39.40 -12.34 19.48
N GLU A 857 39.10 -11.09 19.18
CA GLU A 857 39.89 -10.26 18.26
C GLU A 857 40.92 -9.44 19.05
N TRP A 858 42.18 -9.49 18.61
CA TRP A 858 43.22 -8.57 19.04
C TRP A 858 43.52 -7.58 17.93
N ASP A 859 43.33 -6.30 18.21
CA ASP A 859 43.60 -5.13 17.35
C ASP A 859 45.10 -4.86 17.04
N LEU A 860 46.00 -5.76 17.45
CA LEU A 860 47.45 -5.64 17.30
C LEU A 860 48.08 -4.46 18.05
N LEU A 861 47.40 -3.89 19.05
CA LEU A 861 47.96 -2.87 19.93
C LEU A 861 48.56 -3.49 21.20
N ASN A 862 49.63 -2.90 21.73
CA ASN A 862 50.15 -3.18 23.07
C ASN A 862 49.30 -2.51 24.18
N GLU A 863 49.67 -2.68 25.45
CA GLU A 863 48.96 -2.05 26.59
C GLU A 863 48.92 -0.51 26.52
N ASP A 864 49.93 0.10 25.90
CA ASP A 864 50.03 1.55 25.74
C ASP A 864 49.25 2.08 24.52
N GLY A 865 48.55 1.21 23.78
CA GLY A 865 47.76 1.58 22.60
C GLY A 865 48.56 1.74 21.30
N TRP A 866 49.82 1.31 21.26
CA TRP A 866 50.67 1.35 20.07
C TRP A 866 50.61 0.05 19.28
N LEU A 867 50.58 0.16 17.94
CA LEU A 867 50.73 -1.00 17.06
C LEU A 867 52.05 -1.73 17.34
N VAL A 868 51.97 -3.05 17.43
CA VAL A 868 53.13 -3.91 17.65
C VAL A 868 53.99 -4.02 16.40
N ALA A 869 55.31 -4.13 16.57
CA ALA A 869 56.26 -4.22 15.46
C ALA A 869 56.16 -5.58 14.72
N SER A 870 56.70 -5.63 13.50
CA SER A 870 56.98 -6.90 12.83
C SER A 870 57.79 -7.84 13.73
N GLY A 871 57.37 -9.09 13.85
CA GLY A 871 58.07 -10.07 14.68
C GLY A 871 57.25 -11.32 14.99
N ILE A 872 57.85 -12.23 15.75
CA ILE A 872 57.18 -13.41 16.30
C ILE A 872 56.74 -13.10 17.73
N TYR A 873 55.48 -13.43 18.01
CA TYR A 873 54.83 -13.29 19.31
C TYR A 873 54.44 -14.66 19.85
N ILE A 874 54.61 -14.85 21.16
CA ILE A 874 54.17 -16.03 21.89
C ILE A 874 52.85 -15.68 22.58
N CYS A 875 51.77 -16.34 22.18
CA CYS A 875 50.46 -16.19 22.81
C CYS A 875 50.27 -17.33 23.81
N HIS A 876 50.35 -17.03 25.10
CA HIS A 876 50.09 -17.95 26.20
C HIS A 876 48.64 -17.78 26.65
N ILE A 877 47.84 -18.84 26.53
CA ILE A 877 46.40 -18.85 26.77
C ILE A 877 46.13 -19.76 27.96
N ASP A 878 45.76 -19.18 29.10
CA ASP A 878 45.31 -19.93 30.27
C ASP A 878 43.80 -20.16 30.21
N LEU A 879 43.40 -21.40 30.51
CA LEU A 879 42.01 -21.85 30.51
C LEU A 879 41.65 -22.29 31.94
N PRO A 880 41.30 -21.36 32.83
CA PRO A 880 41.20 -21.61 34.27
C PRO A 880 40.20 -22.71 34.62
N ASP A 881 39.06 -22.74 33.93
CA ASP A 881 37.98 -23.73 34.14
C ASP A 881 38.40 -25.13 33.70
N LEU A 882 39.35 -25.18 32.79
CA LEU A 882 39.88 -26.40 32.23
C LEU A 882 41.14 -26.88 32.96
N GLY A 883 41.71 -26.06 33.86
CA GLY A 883 43.00 -26.35 34.50
C GLY A 883 44.10 -26.62 33.47
N SER A 884 44.01 -26.02 32.28
CA SER A 884 44.89 -26.27 31.15
C SER A 884 45.38 -24.96 30.52
N GLN A 885 46.39 -25.06 29.67
CA GLN A 885 46.99 -23.93 28.97
C GLN A 885 47.33 -24.30 27.53
N LYS A 886 47.34 -23.31 26.64
CA LYS A 886 47.75 -23.45 25.25
C LYS A 886 48.78 -22.37 24.91
N VAL A 887 49.84 -22.75 24.22
CA VAL A 887 50.84 -21.81 23.70
C VAL A 887 50.78 -21.81 22.18
N LEU A 888 50.62 -20.63 21.59
CA LEU A 888 50.65 -20.41 20.14
C LEU A 888 51.81 -19.49 19.77
N LYS A 889 52.30 -19.64 18.53
CA LYS A 889 53.25 -18.71 17.92
C LYS A 889 52.53 -17.95 16.83
N LEU A 890 52.59 -16.62 16.86
CA LEU A 890 52.01 -15.73 15.87
C LEU A 890 53.11 -14.92 15.21
N ALA A 891 53.19 -14.94 13.89
CA ALA A 891 54.08 -14.04 13.15
C ALA A 891 53.28 -12.83 12.64
N ILE A 892 53.77 -11.63 12.92
CA ILE A 892 53.22 -10.36 12.43
C ILE A 892 54.27 -9.74 11.50
N ILE A 893 53.83 -9.38 10.30
CA ILE A 893 54.63 -8.71 9.28
C ILE A 893 53.89 -7.40 8.98
N SER A 894 54.38 -6.28 9.50
CA SER A 894 53.86 -4.94 9.25
C SER A 894 54.20 -4.49 7.81
N ALA A 895 53.37 -3.61 7.24
CA ALA A 895 53.71 -2.94 5.99
C ALA A 895 54.98 -2.12 6.19
N GLN A 896 55.91 -2.16 5.23
CA GLN A 896 57.11 -1.32 5.28
C GLN A 896 56.81 0.12 4.85
#